data_AF-A0A6P6BCE8-F1
#
_entry.id   AF-A0A6P6BCE8-F1
#
_cell.length_a   1.000
_cell.length_b   1.000
_cell.length_c   1.000
_cell.angle_alpha   90.00
_cell.angle_beta   90.00
_cell.angle_gamma   90.00
#
_symmetry.space_group_name_H-M   'P 1'
#
loop_
_entity.id
_entity.type
_entity.pdbx_description
1 polymer ?
#
loop_
_entity_poly.entity_id
_entity_poly.type
_entity_poly.pdbx_seq_one_letter_code
_entity_poly.pdbx_strand_id
1 'polypeptide(L)'
;MALGKYSRIDNNNNNNNRKSSSSSYCSTVTIVVFVGLCLVGIWMMTSSSVVPVQNGDDPAQEKKNQLKDQVTPVINDRIDSGNTPQFEDNPGDLPEDATKGDSNMGNTNLNTQENQENTEESNKLDESKKDDVQLDSEGGEKDNDNGDKLGGQGDSEENSDDKKSDTEESNAKPDSDENDKKSDSDDGEKKPDESSYETNEDKVDGQIKEKVDQNDNKESDKSSYEAKDDGQLKNQSLNEVFPSGAQSELLNETMTQNGSFSTQATESKNEKEAQLSSKEYSWKLCNSTAGPDYIPCLDNWEAIRHLPSTKHYEHRERHCPEKPPTCLVPLPEGYKRPIEWPKSRDKIWYYNVPHTKLAEFKGHQNWVKVTGEYLTFPGGGTQFKHGALHYIDFIEESVNDVAWGKRSRVILDVGCGVASFGGFLFDRNVLAMSFAPKDEHEAQVQFALERGIPAVSAVMGTKRLPYPGRVFDVVHCARCRVPWHIEGGKLLFELNRVLRPGGFFVWSATPVYQKIPEDVEIWRAMVELTKSMCWELVNKTSKDAVNGVAVATFKKPTSNDCYEQRSQQEPPLCPESDDPNAAWNVPLQSCMHKVPVDAAERGSQWPEQWPARLEKSPYWLLSSQVGVYGKAAPEDFAADNEHWKRVVTKSYINGMGINWSSVRNVMDMRAVYGGFAAALKDLNLWVMNVVPIDSPDTLPIIYERGLFGMYHDWCESFSTYPRSYDLLHADHLFSKVKKRCNFVVVVTEVDRILRPEGKLIVRDNVETISDLENILRSMQWEVHMTYSKDKEGLLLVQKSMWRPKDVETITYAIA
;
A
#
# COMPACT_ATOMS: atom_id res chain seq x y z
N MET A 1 -11.04 -45.20 28.23
CA MET A 1 -11.23 -45.48 29.68
C MET A 1 -10.55 -44.36 30.48
N ALA A 2 -10.76 -44.34 31.80
CA ALA A 2 -10.04 -43.51 32.79
C ALA A 2 -8.49 -43.61 32.68
N LEU A 3 -7.64 -42.71 33.22
CA LEU A 3 -7.81 -41.51 34.08
C LEU A 3 -6.49 -40.68 34.07
N GLY A 4 -6.48 -39.49 34.69
CA GLY A 4 -5.27 -38.98 35.39
C GLY A 4 -4.67 -37.65 34.92
N LYS A 5 -4.88 -36.58 35.71
CA LYS A 5 -4.19 -35.27 35.57
C LYS A 5 -2.75 -35.31 36.11
N TYR A 6 -1.92 -34.35 35.71
CA TYR A 6 -0.77 -33.88 36.51
C TYR A 6 -0.74 -32.34 36.58
N SER A 7 -0.02 -31.79 37.57
CA SER A 7 -0.18 -30.41 38.06
C SER A 7 1.12 -29.58 38.07
N ARG A 8 0.97 -28.24 38.03
CA ARG A 8 2.04 -27.27 38.37
C ARG A 8 2.47 -27.39 39.84
N ILE A 9 3.74 -27.10 40.11
CA ILE A 9 4.26 -26.50 41.36
C ILE A 9 5.33 -25.45 40.94
N ASP A 10 5.47 -24.38 41.72
CA ASP A 10 6.25 -23.17 41.42
C ASP A 10 7.72 -23.19 41.92
N ASN A 11 8.36 -22.02 41.87
CA ASN A 11 9.82 -21.81 41.81
C ASN A 11 10.44 -21.23 43.11
N ASN A 12 11.77 -21.07 43.13
CA ASN A 12 12.63 -20.46 44.17
C ASN A 12 12.86 -21.33 45.44
N ASN A 13 14.04 -21.34 46.09
CA ASN A 13 14.99 -20.23 46.28
C ASN A 13 16.44 -20.67 46.68
N ASN A 14 17.38 -19.69 46.74
CA ASN A 14 18.65 -19.65 47.50
C ASN A 14 19.97 -20.34 47.02
N ASN A 15 20.92 -19.46 46.61
CA ASN A 15 22.29 -19.25 47.16
C ASN A 15 23.53 -20.14 46.85
N ASN A 16 24.53 -19.43 46.27
CA ASN A 16 25.96 -19.34 46.65
C ASN A 16 27.03 -20.38 46.22
N ASN A 17 27.98 -19.86 45.42
CA ASN A 17 29.45 -20.00 45.52
C ASN A 17 30.12 -21.40 45.56
N ARG A 18 30.88 -21.73 44.49
CA ARG A 18 32.36 -21.70 44.54
C ARG A 18 33.04 -21.86 43.17
N LYS A 19 34.31 -21.43 43.09
CA LYS A 19 35.22 -21.63 41.95
C LYS A 19 35.82 -23.04 41.95
N SER A 20 36.09 -23.57 40.77
CA SER A 20 37.29 -24.38 40.52
C SER A 20 37.88 -24.00 39.15
N SER A 21 39.16 -24.27 38.94
CA SER A 21 39.90 -23.87 37.75
C SER A 21 40.73 -25.04 37.22
N SER A 22 40.65 -25.30 35.93
CA SER A 22 41.65 -26.11 35.21
C SER A 22 42.12 -25.35 33.97
N SER A 23 43.44 -25.25 33.82
CA SER A 23 44.09 -24.78 32.61
C SER A 23 44.75 -25.97 31.92
N SER A 24 44.78 -25.94 30.59
CA SER A 24 45.71 -26.75 29.81
C SER A 24 46.16 -25.92 28.61
N TYR A 25 47.43 -26.06 28.23
CA TYR A 25 48.12 -25.13 27.34
C TYR A 25 47.88 -25.51 25.87
N CYS A 26 47.29 -24.60 25.09
CA CYS A 26 47.44 -24.63 23.64
C CYS A 26 48.82 -24.05 23.27
N SER A 27 49.57 -24.73 22.40
CA SER A 27 50.93 -24.29 22.05
C SER A 27 50.91 -23.05 21.16
N THR A 28 51.41 -21.93 21.68
CA THR A 28 51.49 -20.64 20.98
C THR A 28 52.25 -20.73 19.64
N VAL A 29 53.20 -21.66 19.54
CA VAL A 29 54.00 -21.91 18.33
C VAL A 29 53.11 -22.29 17.15
N THR A 30 52.08 -23.12 17.37
CA THR A 30 51.19 -23.60 16.29
C THR A 30 50.38 -22.46 15.69
N ILE A 31 49.92 -21.52 16.52
CA ILE A 31 49.15 -20.34 16.10
C ILE A 31 50.05 -19.37 15.30
N VAL A 32 51.28 -19.12 15.77
CA VAL A 32 52.23 -18.24 15.07
C VAL A 32 52.62 -18.81 13.70
N VAL A 33 52.84 -20.13 13.58
CA VAL A 33 53.11 -20.79 12.29
C VAL A 33 51.92 -20.68 11.34
N PHE A 34 50.68 -20.89 11.83
CA PHE A 34 49.47 -20.78 11.02
C PHE A 34 49.27 -19.34 10.49
N VAL A 35 49.36 -18.34 11.37
CA VAL A 35 49.25 -16.92 10.97
C VAL A 35 50.37 -16.52 9.99
N GLY A 36 51.59 -17.01 10.19
CA GLY A 36 52.70 -16.79 9.26
C GLY A 36 52.43 -17.33 7.86
N LEU A 37 51.88 -18.56 7.77
CA LEU A 37 51.50 -19.16 6.49
C LEU A 37 50.36 -18.40 5.80
N CYS A 38 49.34 -17.96 6.55
CA CYS A 38 48.26 -17.13 6.01
C CYS A 38 48.78 -15.79 5.44
N LEU A 39 49.68 -15.10 6.15
CA LEU A 39 50.27 -13.84 5.68
C LEU A 39 51.14 -14.03 4.44
N VAL A 40 51.90 -15.12 4.33
CA VAL A 40 52.65 -15.47 3.11
C VAL A 40 51.71 -15.76 1.94
N GLY A 41 50.60 -16.46 2.16
CA GLY A 41 49.58 -16.69 1.13
C GLY A 41 48.95 -15.40 0.60
N ILE A 42 48.60 -14.47 1.49
CA ILE A 42 48.09 -13.14 1.13
C ILE A 42 49.14 -12.33 0.34
N TRP A 43 50.42 -12.39 0.74
CA TRP A 43 51.50 -11.69 0.04
C TRP A 43 51.74 -12.24 -1.38
N MET A 44 51.69 -13.57 -1.55
CA MET A 44 51.79 -14.17 -2.89
C MET A 44 50.61 -13.81 -3.80
N MET A 45 49.37 -13.75 -3.26
CA MET A 45 48.18 -13.40 -4.05
C MET A 45 48.05 -11.89 -4.36
N THR A 46 48.83 -11.03 -3.70
CA THR A 46 48.81 -9.56 -3.93
C THR A 46 50.00 -9.06 -4.77
N SER A 47 50.92 -9.93 -5.18
CA SER A 47 52.19 -9.56 -5.83
C SER A 47 52.16 -9.72 -7.36
N SER A 48 51.56 -8.75 -8.07
CA SER A 48 51.50 -8.73 -9.54
C SER A 48 52.29 -7.56 -10.17
N SER A 49 53.47 -7.88 -10.71
CA SER A 49 54.24 -7.16 -11.76
C SER A 49 54.03 -5.65 -11.95
N VAL A 50 54.98 -4.84 -11.47
CA VAL A 50 55.19 -3.45 -11.93
C VAL A 50 56.12 -3.43 -13.15
N VAL A 51 55.72 -2.74 -14.21
CA VAL A 51 56.58 -2.45 -15.37
C VAL A 51 57.18 -1.04 -15.20
N PRO A 52 58.50 -0.84 -15.37
CA PRO A 52 59.14 0.45 -15.12
C PRO A 52 58.84 1.47 -16.24
N VAL A 53 58.42 2.67 -15.85
CA VAL A 53 58.33 3.85 -16.73
C VAL A 53 59.66 4.61 -16.70
N GLN A 54 60.14 5.07 -17.84
CA GLN A 54 61.29 5.99 -17.92
C GLN A 54 60.82 7.44 -17.83
N ASN A 55 61.56 8.27 -17.09
CA ASN A 55 61.27 9.69 -16.95
C ASN A 55 61.58 10.49 -18.23
N GLY A 56 60.83 11.57 -18.43
CA GLY A 56 61.08 12.66 -19.38
C GLY A 56 60.35 13.91 -18.90
N ASP A 57 60.95 15.09 -19.09
CA ASP A 57 60.67 16.27 -18.26
C ASP A 57 59.50 17.19 -18.70
N ASP A 58 59.14 18.07 -17.76
CA ASP A 58 58.25 19.26 -17.76
C ASP A 58 58.28 20.22 -18.99
N PRO A 59 57.40 21.26 -19.10
CA PRO A 59 56.14 21.56 -18.38
C PRO A 59 54.98 22.20 -19.23
N ALA A 60 53.88 22.53 -18.53
CA ALA A 60 53.04 23.76 -18.65
C ALA A 60 51.95 24.00 -19.74
N GLN A 61 50.77 24.41 -19.22
CA GLN A 61 49.79 25.43 -19.68
C GLN A 61 48.85 25.27 -20.91
N GLU A 62 47.55 25.43 -20.59
CA GLU A 62 46.50 26.23 -21.26
C GLU A 62 45.66 25.74 -22.47
N LYS A 63 44.36 26.14 -22.38
CA LYS A 63 43.36 26.46 -23.44
C LYS A 63 42.71 25.35 -24.31
N LYS A 64 41.47 25.02 -23.89
CA LYS A 64 40.17 25.19 -24.61
C LYS A 64 39.94 24.61 -26.04
N ASN A 65 38.80 23.89 -26.13
CA ASN A 65 37.92 23.69 -27.30
C ASN A 65 38.50 22.83 -28.45
N GLN A 66 37.82 21.84 -29.04
CA GLN A 66 36.47 21.86 -29.63
C GLN A 66 35.88 20.43 -29.75
N LEU A 67 34.56 20.31 -29.94
CA LEU A 67 33.93 19.10 -30.47
C LEU A 67 34.23 18.92 -31.98
N LYS A 68 34.38 17.67 -32.41
CA LYS A 68 34.05 17.21 -33.77
C LYS A 68 33.53 15.78 -33.71
N ASP A 69 32.36 15.55 -34.29
CA ASP A 69 31.81 14.21 -34.50
C ASP A 69 32.59 13.46 -35.57
N GLN A 70 32.69 12.14 -35.41
CA GLN A 70 32.53 11.21 -36.54
C GLN A 70 32.08 9.83 -36.06
N VAL A 71 30.85 9.47 -36.42
CA VAL A 71 30.29 8.12 -36.24
C VAL A 71 30.74 7.26 -37.43
N THR A 72 31.19 6.03 -37.15
CA THR A 72 31.45 5.01 -38.18
C THR A 72 30.46 3.86 -38.00
N PRO A 73 29.59 3.58 -38.98
CA PRO A 73 28.68 2.44 -38.92
C PRO A 73 29.39 1.14 -39.33
N VAL A 74 29.07 0.03 -38.65
CA VAL A 74 29.45 -1.32 -39.10
C VAL A 74 28.23 -1.99 -39.72
N ILE A 75 28.29 -2.22 -41.03
CA ILE A 75 27.39 -3.11 -41.75
C ILE A 75 28.02 -4.50 -41.76
N ASN A 76 27.25 -5.53 -41.40
CA ASN A 76 27.57 -6.93 -41.71
C ASN A 76 26.31 -7.57 -42.31
N ASP A 77 26.47 -8.34 -43.38
CA ASP A 77 25.38 -8.96 -44.14
C ASP A 77 25.60 -10.48 -44.25
N ARG A 78 24.49 -11.24 -44.22
CA ARG A 78 24.34 -12.69 -44.52
C ARG A 78 25.11 -13.74 -43.68
N ILE A 79 24.38 -14.26 -42.69
CA ILE A 79 23.88 -15.66 -42.63
C ILE A 79 24.80 -16.77 -43.18
N ASP A 80 25.16 -17.70 -42.29
CA ASP A 80 25.06 -19.15 -42.55
C ASP A 80 24.37 -19.82 -41.32
N SER A 81 23.85 -21.04 -41.47
CA SER A 81 22.88 -21.65 -40.53
C SER A 81 23.36 -22.92 -39.84
N GLY A 82 23.31 -22.95 -38.50
CA GLY A 82 23.47 -24.18 -37.72
C GLY A 82 23.54 -23.95 -36.20
N ASN A 83 22.65 -24.62 -35.45
CA ASN A 83 22.67 -24.81 -33.99
C ASN A 83 22.99 -23.59 -33.10
N THR A 84 21.97 -22.80 -32.75
CA THR A 84 22.02 -21.91 -31.58
C THR A 84 22.00 -22.73 -30.28
N PRO A 85 22.96 -22.56 -29.35
CA PRO A 85 22.85 -23.15 -28.02
C PRO A 85 21.73 -22.46 -27.22
N GLN A 86 20.81 -23.25 -26.65
CA GLN A 86 19.86 -22.76 -25.66
C GLN A 86 20.63 -22.50 -24.36
N PHE A 87 21.03 -21.24 -24.14
CA PHE A 87 21.61 -20.84 -22.86
C PHE A 87 20.51 -20.73 -21.80
N GLU A 88 20.61 -21.57 -20.78
CA GLU A 88 19.72 -21.58 -19.63
C GLU A 88 20.24 -20.62 -18.55
N ASP A 89 19.33 -19.81 -17.97
CA ASP A 89 19.62 -18.99 -16.78
C ASP A 89 19.93 -19.95 -15.61
N ASN A 90 21.20 -20.30 -15.39
CA ASN A 90 21.61 -21.19 -14.30
C ASN A 90 21.20 -20.63 -12.91
N PRO A 91 20.92 -21.46 -11.89
CA PRO A 91 20.44 -21.01 -10.57
C PRO A 91 21.44 -20.18 -9.71
N GLY A 92 22.56 -19.74 -10.26
CA GLY A 92 23.64 -19.05 -9.53
C GLY A 92 23.32 -17.60 -9.10
N ASP A 93 22.24 -16.99 -9.60
CA ASP A 93 21.76 -15.63 -9.28
C ASP A 93 21.04 -15.55 -7.89
N LEU A 94 21.57 -16.26 -6.89
CA LEU A 94 21.09 -16.27 -5.49
C LEU A 94 22.14 -15.66 -4.54
N PRO A 95 21.77 -14.70 -3.66
CA PRO A 95 22.63 -14.32 -2.53
C PRO A 95 22.75 -15.51 -1.57
N GLU A 96 23.89 -15.65 -0.87
CA GLU A 96 24.17 -16.79 0.02
C GLU A 96 23.08 -17.02 1.08
N ASP A 97 22.43 -15.94 1.53
CA ASP A 97 21.34 -15.93 2.50
C ASP A 97 20.16 -16.83 2.09
N ALA A 98 19.94 -17.01 0.79
CA ALA A 98 18.82 -17.79 0.25
C ALA A 98 19.10 -19.31 0.18
N THR A 99 20.35 -19.76 0.36
CA THR A 99 20.74 -21.17 0.12
C THR A 99 20.96 -22.00 1.39
N LYS A 100 20.85 -21.42 2.59
CA LYS A 100 21.07 -22.13 3.87
C LYS A 100 19.77 -22.63 4.51
N GLY A 101 19.25 -23.73 3.95
CA GLY A 101 18.37 -24.66 4.67
C GLY A 101 19.20 -25.76 5.34
N ASP A 102 18.87 -26.15 6.56
CA ASP A 102 19.69 -27.09 7.36
C ASP A 102 19.77 -28.51 6.75
N SER A 103 20.97 -28.90 6.31
CA SER A 103 21.31 -30.30 6.05
C SER A 103 22.11 -30.88 7.22
N ASN A 104 21.42 -31.42 8.23
CA ASN A 104 22.06 -32.00 9.42
C ASN A 104 21.50 -33.40 9.75
N MET A 105 21.80 -34.37 8.88
CA MET A 105 21.62 -35.80 9.16
C MET A 105 22.97 -36.40 9.57
N GLY A 106 23.03 -36.97 10.78
CA GLY A 106 24.25 -37.51 11.36
C GLY A 106 24.76 -38.76 10.64
N ASN A 107 25.93 -38.66 10.01
CA ASN A 107 26.54 -39.79 9.33
C ASN A 107 26.97 -40.89 10.33
N THR A 108 26.42 -42.09 10.18
CA THR A 108 26.74 -43.25 11.02
C THR A 108 27.14 -44.43 10.14
N ASN A 109 28.45 -44.70 10.04
CA ASN A 109 28.98 -45.77 9.20
C ASN A 109 28.60 -47.17 9.72
N LEU A 110 28.19 -48.07 8.82
CA LEU A 110 28.33 -49.52 8.98
C LEU A 110 28.64 -50.16 7.62
N ASN A 111 29.71 -50.96 7.55
CA ASN A 111 30.11 -51.69 6.35
C ASN A 111 29.44 -53.07 6.31
N THR A 112 28.98 -53.52 5.14
CA THR A 112 29.20 -54.90 4.70
C THR A 112 29.20 -55.07 3.17
N GLN A 113 29.88 -56.13 2.75
CA GLN A 113 30.33 -56.51 1.42
C GLN A 113 29.26 -56.82 0.37
N GLU A 114 29.69 -56.64 -0.90
CA GLU A 114 29.59 -57.58 -2.04
C GLU A 114 28.33 -58.46 -2.21
N ASN A 115 27.67 -58.31 -3.36
CA ASN A 115 27.82 -59.33 -4.42
C ASN A 115 27.45 -58.80 -5.81
N GLN A 116 28.02 -59.42 -6.84
CA GLN A 116 27.60 -59.29 -8.24
C GLN A 116 26.71 -60.49 -8.61
N GLU A 117 25.75 -60.30 -9.52
CA GLU A 117 25.71 -61.09 -10.77
C GLU A 117 24.69 -60.52 -11.78
N ASN A 118 24.75 -61.02 -13.02
CA ASN A 118 24.00 -60.53 -14.17
C ASN A 118 22.66 -61.28 -14.34
N THR A 119 21.80 -60.81 -15.26
CA THR A 119 21.45 -61.51 -16.53
C THR A 119 20.51 -60.62 -17.38
N GLU A 120 20.54 -60.80 -18.69
CA GLU A 120 19.81 -59.99 -19.70
C GLU A 120 18.50 -60.68 -20.18
N GLU A 121 18.00 -60.24 -21.35
CA GLU A 121 16.99 -60.88 -22.23
C GLU A 121 15.48 -60.79 -21.88
N SER A 122 14.91 -59.65 -22.27
CA SER A 122 13.78 -59.52 -23.21
C SER A 122 12.88 -60.74 -23.55
N ASN A 123 11.56 -60.47 -23.63
CA ASN A 123 10.75 -60.92 -24.77
C ASN A 123 9.58 -59.97 -25.08
N LYS A 124 8.86 -60.20 -26.20
CA LYS A 124 7.97 -59.21 -26.85
C LYS A 124 6.75 -59.89 -27.51
N LEU A 125 5.70 -59.11 -27.81
CA LEU A 125 4.43 -59.50 -28.49
C LEU A 125 3.45 -60.30 -27.60
N ASP A 126 2.14 -60.36 -27.85
CA ASP A 126 1.40 -60.11 -29.12
C ASP A 126 0.01 -59.45 -28.96
N GLU A 127 -0.65 -59.07 -30.08
CA GLU A 127 -2.00 -58.51 -30.14
C GLU A 127 -3.10 -59.55 -30.51
N SER A 128 -4.36 -59.37 -30.07
CA SER A 128 -5.55 -59.67 -30.92
C SER A 128 -6.92 -59.20 -30.35
N LYS A 129 -7.87 -59.00 -31.27
CA LYS A 129 -9.12 -58.21 -31.20
C LYS A 129 -10.38 -58.94 -30.67
N LYS A 130 -11.34 -58.14 -30.19
CA LYS A 130 -12.83 -58.11 -30.40
C LYS A 130 -13.67 -59.41 -30.49
N ASP A 131 -14.90 -59.39 -29.94
CA ASP A 131 -16.14 -59.05 -30.69
C ASP A 131 -17.39 -58.86 -29.77
N ASP A 132 -18.52 -58.46 -30.35
CA ASP A 132 -19.69 -57.81 -29.71
C ASP A 132 -20.94 -58.72 -29.44
N VAL A 133 -21.84 -58.31 -28.54
CA VAL A 133 -23.29 -58.67 -28.50
C VAL A 133 -24.13 -57.47 -27.98
N GLN A 134 -25.37 -57.29 -28.49
CA GLN A 134 -26.29 -56.15 -28.27
C GLN A 134 -27.75 -56.64 -28.05
N LEU A 135 -28.68 -55.69 -27.75
CA LEU A 135 -30.18 -55.70 -27.80
C LEU A 135 -30.84 -55.54 -26.39
N ASP A 136 -31.94 -54.83 -26.15
CA ASP A 136 -32.94 -54.05 -26.95
C ASP A 136 -33.19 -52.64 -26.29
N SER A 137 -33.65 -51.55 -26.95
CA SER A 137 -35.03 -51.16 -27.39
C SER A 137 -36.10 -51.12 -26.26
N GLU A 138 -37.11 -50.21 -26.20
CA GLU A 138 -37.74 -49.36 -27.24
C GLU A 138 -38.62 -48.20 -26.67
N GLY A 139 -38.77 -47.08 -27.41
CA GLY A 139 -39.90 -46.10 -27.36
C GLY A 139 -40.03 -45.13 -26.16
N GLY A 140 -40.56 -43.90 -26.29
CA GLY A 140 -41.07 -43.14 -27.45
C GLY A 140 -41.49 -41.68 -27.09
N GLU A 141 -41.70 -40.81 -28.09
CA GLU A 141 -41.90 -39.35 -27.97
C GLU A 141 -43.36 -38.88 -27.78
N LYS A 142 -43.61 -37.69 -27.20
CA LYS A 142 -44.20 -36.49 -27.90
C LYS A 142 -44.51 -35.27 -27.04
N ASP A 143 -44.57 -34.10 -27.71
CA ASP A 143 -44.85 -32.77 -27.18
C ASP A 143 -46.35 -32.45 -26.96
N ASN A 144 -46.66 -31.47 -26.08
CA ASN A 144 -47.35 -30.22 -26.46
C ASN A 144 -47.66 -29.27 -25.27
N ASP A 145 -47.00 -28.11 -25.27
CA ASP A 145 -47.53 -26.72 -25.26
C ASP A 145 -48.72 -26.24 -24.36
N ASN A 146 -48.63 -24.97 -23.94
CA ASN A 146 -49.58 -24.11 -23.17
C ASN A 146 -49.83 -24.45 -21.68
N GLY A 147 -50.10 -23.50 -20.78
CA GLY A 147 -50.05 -22.02 -20.89
C GLY A 147 -51.05 -21.30 -19.95
N ASP A 148 -50.65 -20.17 -19.34
CA ASP A 148 -51.50 -19.24 -18.53
C ASP A 148 -52.14 -19.83 -17.23
N LYS A 149 -52.60 -19.07 -16.21
CA LYS A 149 -52.34 -17.70 -15.66
C LYS A 149 -53.03 -17.60 -14.27
N LEU A 150 -52.51 -16.75 -13.36
CA LEU A 150 -53.21 -16.10 -12.20
C LEU A 150 -53.91 -17.04 -11.16
N GLY A 151 -54.08 -16.72 -9.88
CA GLY A 151 -53.88 -15.49 -9.11
C GLY A 151 -55.10 -15.27 -8.18
N GLY A 152 -54.91 -15.20 -6.85
CA GLY A 152 -55.99 -15.05 -5.86
C GLY A 152 -55.47 -15.02 -4.41
N GLN A 153 -56.19 -14.36 -3.49
CA GLN A 153 -55.63 -13.87 -2.20
C GLN A 153 -56.69 -13.71 -1.09
N GLY A 154 -56.26 -13.87 0.17
CA GLY A 154 -56.95 -13.46 1.43
C GLY A 154 -57.88 -14.49 2.09
N ASP A 155 -58.28 -14.35 3.36
CA ASP A 155 -57.80 -13.53 4.51
C ASP A 155 -58.52 -13.98 5.83
N SER A 156 -58.15 -13.39 6.99
CA SER A 156 -58.85 -13.43 8.33
C SER A 156 -58.81 -14.78 9.13
N GLU A 157 -58.39 -14.88 10.41
CA GLU A 157 -58.96 -14.44 11.72
C GLU A 157 -60.18 -15.27 12.21
N GLU A 158 -60.42 -15.63 13.50
CA GLU A 158 -59.66 -15.49 14.77
C GLU A 158 -60.19 -16.45 15.92
N ASN A 159 -59.38 -16.63 16.98
CA ASN A 159 -59.69 -16.81 18.43
C ASN A 159 -60.35 -18.03 19.16
N SER A 160 -59.76 -18.28 20.36
CA SER A 160 -60.27 -18.68 21.72
C SER A 160 -60.49 -20.15 22.25
N ASP A 161 -59.76 -20.43 23.36
CA ASP A 161 -60.11 -21.06 24.67
C ASP A 161 -60.34 -22.59 24.91
N ASP A 162 -59.52 -23.26 25.76
CA ASP A 162 -59.68 -23.38 27.25
C ASP A 162 -59.16 -24.70 27.97
N LYS A 163 -58.31 -24.57 29.01
CA LYS A 163 -58.10 -25.44 30.24
C LYS A 163 -57.66 -26.95 30.06
N LYS A 164 -57.18 -27.73 31.08
CA LYS A 164 -57.04 -27.60 32.57
C LYS A 164 -55.96 -28.54 33.23
N SER A 165 -55.84 -28.48 34.57
CA SER A 165 -55.19 -29.35 35.60
C SER A 165 -53.66 -29.28 35.76
N ASP A 166 -52.99 -29.14 36.93
CA ASP A 166 -53.09 -29.52 38.39
C ASP A 166 -51.84 -30.44 38.70
N THR A 167 -51.16 -30.52 39.87
CA THR A 167 -51.48 -30.34 41.32
C THR A 167 -50.20 -30.10 42.20
N GLU A 168 -50.34 -29.54 43.42
CA GLU A 168 -49.43 -29.51 44.63
C GLU A 168 -48.01 -28.86 44.51
N GLU A 169 -47.50 -27.95 45.39
CA GLU A 169 -47.51 -27.66 46.85
C GLU A 169 -46.56 -28.52 47.74
N SER A 170 -45.87 -28.01 48.78
CA SER A 170 -45.51 -26.64 49.27
C SER A 170 -44.28 -26.77 50.25
N ASN A 171 -43.80 -25.88 51.15
CA ASN A 171 -44.25 -24.61 51.78
C ASN A 171 -43.07 -23.87 52.52
N ALA A 172 -43.39 -22.75 53.20
CA ALA A 172 -42.75 -22.15 54.41
C ALA A 172 -41.39 -21.35 54.39
N LYS A 173 -41.46 -20.19 55.07
CA LYS A 173 -40.41 -19.32 55.70
C LYS A 173 -40.64 -19.36 57.25
N PRO A 174 -39.94 -18.65 58.20
CA PRO A 174 -39.11 -17.43 58.07
C PRO A 174 -37.89 -17.25 59.05
N ASP A 175 -37.37 -16.00 59.08
CA ASP A 175 -36.79 -15.20 60.18
C ASP A 175 -35.30 -15.26 60.68
N SER A 176 -34.72 -14.04 60.66
CA SER A 176 -33.87 -13.31 61.65
C SER A 176 -32.44 -13.71 62.05
N ASP A 177 -31.56 -12.69 61.94
CA ASP A 177 -30.38 -12.35 62.78
C ASP A 177 -29.14 -13.30 62.77
N GLU A 178 -27.91 -12.87 63.13
CA GLU A 178 -27.45 -11.64 63.81
C GLU A 178 -26.09 -11.09 63.25
N ASN A 179 -25.66 -9.93 63.77
CA ASN A 179 -24.45 -9.14 63.42
C ASN A 179 -23.09 -9.86 63.52
N ASP A 180 -22.06 -9.38 62.80
CA ASP A 180 -20.86 -8.89 63.51
C ASP A 180 -19.94 -7.83 62.81
N LYS A 181 -19.51 -6.87 63.65
CA LYS A 181 -18.31 -5.96 63.67
C LYS A 181 -17.77 -5.16 62.46
N LYS A 182 -17.42 -3.90 62.79
CA LYS A 182 -16.54 -2.94 62.08
C LYS A 182 -15.05 -3.13 62.46
N SER A 183 -14.13 -2.68 61.60
CA SER A 183 -12.97 -1.80 61.90
C SER A 183 -12.04 -1.67 60.68
N ASP A 184 -11.31 -0.58 60.38
CA ASP A 184 -11.32 0.82 60.89
C ASP A 184 -10.76 1.78 59.81
N SER A 185 -11.24 3.04 59.80
CA SER A 185 -10.49 4.32 59.67
C SER A 185 -9.60 4.66 58.46
N ASP A 186 -9.40 5.93 58.04
CA ASP A 186 -9.90 7.28 58.42
C ASP A 186 -9.56 8.23 57.23
N ASP A 187 -10.04 9.47 57.06
CA ASP A 187 -11.27 10.21 57.41
C ASP A 187 -11.22 11.55 56.61
N GLY A 188 -12.32 12.32 56.49
CA GLY A 188 -12.28 13.61 55.76
C GLY A 188 -13.63 14.23 55.34
N GLU A 189 -14.44 14.68 56.30
CA GLU A 189 -15.64 15.52 56.10
C GLU A 189 -15.40 16.75 55.18
N LYS A 190 -16.39 17.37 54.50
CA LYS A 190 -17.71 17.82 55.01
C LYS A 190 -18.74 18.18 53.91
N LYS A 191 -20.02 18.25 54.31
CA LYS A 191 -21.23 18.78 53.63
C LYS A 191 -21.70 20.09 54.33
N PRO A 192 -22.85 20.74 53.99
CA PRO A 192 -23.75 20.66 52.81
C PRO A 192 -23.79 22.04 52.07
N ASP A 193 -24.74 22.48 51.21
CA ASP A 193 -26.18 22.84 51.35
C ASP A 193 -26.64 23.46 49.98
N GLU A 194 -27.91 23.56 49.54
CA GLU A 194 -29.20 22.94 49.92
C GLU A 194 -30.15 22.91 48.67
N SER A 195 -31.41 22.48 48.84
CA SER A 195 -32.44 22.33 47.77
C SER A 195 -32.95 23.67 47.19
N SER A 196 -33.54 23.75 45.98
CA SER A 196 -34.94 23.33 45.74
C SER A 196 -35.40 23.55 44.28
N TYR A 197 -36.35 22.70 43.85
CA TYR A 197 -37.64 22.92 43.12
C TYR A 197 -37.84 24.17 42.21
N GLU A 198 -38.68 24.15 41.18
CA GLU A 198 -39.98 23.45 41.05
C GLU A 198 -40.42 23.26 39.57
N THR A 199 -41.25 22.25 39.30
CA THR A 199 -41.95 22.03 38.02
C THR A 199 -43.44 22.28 38.17
N ASN A 200 -44.09 22.93 37.19
CA ASN A 200 -45.54 23.06 37.13
C ASN A 200 -46.06 23.01 35.68
N GLU A 201 -47.03 22.13 35.43
CA GLU A 201 -47.94 22.16 34.27
C GLU A 201 -49.38 22.23 34.80
N ASP A 202 -50.26 23.07 34.23
CA ASP A 202 -51.61 22.61 33.83
C ASP A 202 -52.45 23.60 32.98
N LYS A 203 -53.00 23.06 31.88
CA LYS A 203 -54.36 23.17 31.28
C LYS A 203 -55.09 24.54 31.05
N VAL A 204 -55.53 24.73 29.78
CA VAL A 204 -56.93 25.00 29.28
C VAL A 204 -57.69 26.24 29.84
N ASP A 205 -58.27 27.20 29.09
CA ASP A 205 -58.48 27.49 27.64
C ASP A 205 -58.80 29.02 27.48
N GLY A 206 -59.09 29.68 26.33
CA GLY A 206 -59.22 29.29 24.92
C GLY A 206 -60.56 29.75 24.26
N GLN A 207 -60.53 30.51 23.14
CA GLN A 207 -61.73 30.78 22.29
C GLN A 207 -61.46 31.38 20.87
N ILE A 208 -61.78 30.60 19.84
CA ILE A 208 -62.48 30.94 18.56
C ILE A 208 -62.22 32.28 17.83
N LYS A 209 -61.65 32.21 16.60
CA LYS A 209 -62.33 32.67 15.36
C LYS A 209 -61.67 32.19 14.05
N GLU A 210 -62.50 31.82 13.07
CA GLU A 210 -62.10 31.32 11.75
C GLU A 210 -62.11 32.40 10.66
N LYS A 211 -61.26 32.21 9.62
CA LYS A 211 -61.58 32.18 8.17
C LYS A 211 -60.27 32.01 7.40
N VAL A 212 -60.01 30.94 6.64
CA VAL A 212 -60.71 30.39 5.45
C VAL A 212 -60.58 31.33 4.25
N ASP A 213 -59.64 31.01 3.35
CA ASP A 213 -59.96 30.49 2.00
C ASP A 213 -58.72 29.83 1.35
N GLN A 214 -58.94 28.83 0.48
CA GLN A 214 -57.95 28.22 -0.43
C GLN A 214 -58.45 28.39 -1.88
N ASN A 215 -57.53 28.40 -2.87
CA ASN A 215 -57.88 27.95 -4.22
C ASN A 215 -56.65 27.58 -5.07
N ASP A 216 -56.89 26.82 -6.15
CA ASP A 216 -55.88 25.99 -6.83
C ASP A 216 -55.36 26.49 -8.19
N ASN A 217 -54.12 26.07 -8.48
CA ASN A 217 -53.53 25.65 -9.78
C ASN A 217 -54.15 26.10 -11.14
N LYS A 218 -53.31 26.66 -12.05
CA LYS A 218 -52.87 25.96 -13.30
C LYS A 218 -51.85 26.67 -14.23
N GLU A 219 -50.85 25.89 -14.64
CA GLU A 219 -50.23 25.69 -15.97
C GLU A 219 -50.11 26.79 -17.08
N SER A 220 -48.84 27.03 -17.48
CA SER A 220 -48.28 26.83 -18.86
C SER A 220 -47.93 28.00 -19.84
N ASP A 221 -46.73 27.84 -20.41
CA ASP A 221 -46.23 28.08 -21.80
C ASP A 221 -45.78 29.46 -22.39
N LYS A 222 -44.45 29.49 -22.71
CA LYS A 222 -43.72 30.06 -23.89
C LYS A 222 -44.00 31.48 -24.43
N SER A 223 -42.96 32.31 -24.49
CA SER A 223 -42.13 32.53 -25.72
C SER A 223 -41.16 33.74 -25.62
N SER A 224 -40.32 33.97 -26.65
CA SER A 224 -39.11 34.82 -26.67
C SER A 224 -39.24 36.11 -27.52
N TYR A 225 -38.44 37.15 -27.22
CA TYR A 225 -37.89 38.09 -28.23
C TYR A 225 -36.55 38.72 -27.77
N GLU A 226 -35.76 39.24 -28.73
CA GLU A 226 -34.39 39.77 -28.54
C GLU A 226 -34.33 41.31 -28.50
N ALA A 227 -33.26 41.87 -27.91
CA ALA A 227 -32.74 43.23 -28.15
C ALA A 227 -31.22 43.29 -27.88
N LYS A 228 -30.53 44.33 -28.37
CA LYS A 228 -29.04 44.48 -28.34
C LYS A 228 -28.58 45.80 -27.71
N ASP A 229 -27.28 45.84 -27.38
CA ASP A 229 -26.44 46.98 -26.97
C ASP A 229 -26.83 47.68 -25.64
N ASP A 230 -25.94 48.37 -24.93
CA ASP A 230 -24.52 48.67 -25.19
C ASP A 230 -23.65 48.35 -23.94
N GLY A 231 -22.32 48.31 -24.09
CA GLY A 231 -21.40 47.74 -23.11
C GLY A 231 -20.98 48.66 -21.95
N GLN A 232 -20.61 48.03 -20.83
CA GLN A 232 -19.74 48.67 -19.83
C GLN A 232 -18.81 47.65 -19.18
N LEU A 233 -17.50 47.93 -19.22
CA LEU A 233 -16.47 47.15 -18.53
C LEU A 233 -16.75 47.12 -17.02
N LYS A 234 -16.96 45.92 -16.47
CA LYS A 234 -16.95 45.67 -15.02
C LYS A 234 -15.84 44.69 -14.70
N ASN A 235 -15.07 45.01 -13.66
CA ASN A 235 -13.94 44.23 -13.20
C ASN A 235 -14.36 42.77 -12.96
N GLN A 236 -13.56 41.82 -13.46
CA GLN A 236 -13.65 40.44 -13.02
C GLN A 236 -13.37 40.40 -11.52
N SER A 237 -14.32 39.89 -10.74
CA SER A 237 -14.08 39.54 -9.34
C SER A 237 -12.99 38.48 -9.29
N LEU A 238 -12.01 38.63 -8.39
CA LEU A 238 -11.09 37.55 -8.05
C LEU A 238 -11.89 36.30 -7.68
N ASN A 239 -11.52 35.15 -8.24
CA ASN A 239 -12.21 33.87 -7.99
C ASN A 239 -12.25 33.58 -6.49
N GLU A 240 -13.34 32.96 -6.01
CA GLU A 240 -13.46 32.56 -4.60
C GLU A 240 -12.38 31.54 -4.22
N VAL A 241 -11.34 32.02 -3.52
CA VAL A 241 -10.22 31.18 -3.04
C VAL A 241 -10.72 30.14 -2.01
N PHE A 242 -11.64 30.54 -1.13
CA PHE A 242 -12.56 29.62 -0.47
C PHE A 242 -13.96 29.81 -1.08
N PRO A 243 -14.52 28.82 -1.80
CA PRO A 243 -15.87 28.92 -2.34
C PRO A 243 -16.88 28.96 -1.18
N SER A 244 -17.71 30.01 -1.13
CA SER A 244 -18.65 30.19 -0.01
C SER A 244 -19.81 29.16 -0.04
N GLY A 245 -20.50 29.00 1.09
CA GLY A 245 -21.52 27.97 1.30
C GLY A 245 -20.98 26.70 1.98
N ALA A 246 -20.95 25.58 1.27
CA ALA A 246 -20.81 24.21 1.80
C ALA A 246 -19.59 23.91 2.71
N GLN A 247 -18.59 24.80 2.77
CA GLN A 247 -17.48 24.68 3.74
C GLN A 247 -18.00 24.81 5.19
N SER A 248 -19.03 25.63 5.42
CA SER A 248 -19.73 25.74 6.71
C SER A 248 -20.58 24.51 7.06
N GLU A 249 -20.79 23.58 6.13
CA GLU A 249 -21.61 22.37 6.34
C GLU A 249 -20.77 21.12 6.69
N LEU A 250 -19.44 21.21 6.64
CA LEU A 250 -18.51 20.13 7.02
C LEU A 250 -17.67 20.48 8.27
N LEU A 251 -17.68 21.74 8.71
CA LEU A 251 -16.85 22.23 9.81
C LEU A 251 -17.52 22.16 11.20
N ASN A 252 -18.62 21.42 11.35
CA ASN A 252 -19.33 21.27 12.62
C ASN A 252 -18.70 20.21 13.57
N GLU A 253 -17.37 20.16 13.68
CA GLU A 253 -16.73 19.67 14.92
C GLU A 253 -17.07 20.69 16.04
N THR A 254 -17.65 20.25 17.16
CA THR A 254 -18.35 21.12 18.12
C THR A 254 -17.42 22.12 18.86
N MET A 255 -17.48 23.39 18.47
CA MET A 255 -16.74 24.50 19.11
C MET A 255 -17.59 25.25 20.16
N THR A 256 -17.06 25.39 21.38
CA THR A 256 -17.50 26.45 22.31
C THR A 256 -16.84 27.80 21.96
N GLN A 257 -17.60 28.89 22.09
CA GLN A 257 -17.17 30.27 21.79
C GLN A 257 -16.42 30.88 23.00
N ASN A 258 -15.59 31.93 22.90
CA ASN A 258 -15.81 33.24 22.27
C ASN A 258 -14.51 33.95 21.86
N GLY A 259 -14.60 34.96 20.97
CA GLY A 259 -13.51 35.88 20.64
C GLY A 259 -13.97 37.02 19.72
N SER A 260 -13.57 38.27 20.01
CA SER A 260 -14.01 39.46 19.27
C SER A 260 -13.26 39.69 17.96
N PHE A 261 -13.91 40.36 17.00
CA PHE A 261 -13.30 40.87 15.77
C PHE A 261 -12.10 41.79 16.03
N SER A 262 -11.17 41.79 15.07
CA SER A 262 -10.01 42.69 14.98
C SER A 262 -10.14 43.62 13.76
N THR A 263 -9.32 44.68 13.71
CA THR A 263 -9.32 45.67 12.62
C THR A 263 -7.91 45.87 12.05
N GLN A 264 -7.79 46.49 10.88
CA GLN A 264 -6.54 46.60 10.10
C GLN A 264 -5.34 47.22 10.85
N ALA A 265 -5.56 47.93 11.96
CA ALA A 265 -4.49 48.43 12.83
C ALA A 265 -3.76 47.33 13.62
N THR A 266 -4.33 46.12 13.74
CA THR A 266 -3.69 44.95 14.36
C THR A 266 -2.79 44.19 13.38
N GLU A 267 -3.17 44.12 12.11
CA GLU A 267 -2.38 43.43 11.07
C GLU A 267 -0.96 44.01 10.97
N SER A 268 -0.84 45.35 10.97
CA SER A 268 0.45 46.07 10.97
C SER A 268 1.24 46.00 12.29
N LYS A 269 0.69 45.40 13.35
CA LYS A 269 1.46 45.04 14.57
C LYS A 269 1.97 43.61 14.51
N ASN A 270 1.18 42.68 13.98
CA ASN A 270 1.57 41.28 13.85
C ASN A 270 2.84 41.13 13.00
N GLU A 271 3.02 41.93 11.94
CA GLU A 271 4.27 41.96 11.15
C GLU A 271 5.52 42.33 11.98
N LYS A 272 5.37 43.12 13.06
CA LYS A 272 6.49 43.55 13.92
C LYS A 272 6.73 42.62 15.10
N GLU A 273 5.69 41.97 15.62
CA GLU A 273 5.85 40.97 16.68
C GLU A 273 6.29 39.60 16.13
N ALA A 274 5.95 39.27 14.87
CA ALA A 274 6.51 38.11 14.15
C ALA A 274 8.04 38.21 13.93
N GLN A 275 8.59 39.43 13.83
CA GLN A 275 10.04 39.65 13.76
C GLN A 275 10.77 39.46 15.11
N LEU A 276 10.05 39.23 16.22
CA LEU A 276 10.61 39.14 17.57
C LEU A 276 10.55 37.73 18.19
N SER A 277 10.02 36.73 17.48
CA SER A 277 9.98 35.33 17.93
C SER A 277 10.51 34.32 16.90
N SER A 278 11.25 34.80 15.88
CA SER A 278 11.88 33.95 14.86
C SER A 278 12.84 32.92 15.49
N LYS A 279 12.40 31.66 15.59
CA LYS A 279 13.29 30.54 15.90
C LYS A 279 14.27 30.41 14.75
N GLU A 280 15.56 30.56 15.04
CA GLU A 280 16.61 30.48 14.03
C GLU A 280 16.83 29.02 13.63
N TYR A 281 16.19 28.59 12.54
CA TYR A 281 16.28 27.22 12.04
C TYR A 281 17.61 27.00 11.31
N SER A 282 18.53 26.28 11.95
CA SER A 282 19.81 25.85 11.35
C SER A 282 19.65 24.49 10.67
N TRP A 283 19.57 24.50 9.33
CA TRP A 283 19.42 23.30 8.51
C TRP A 283 20.77 22.68 8.12
N LYS A 284 20.81 21.36 8.02
CA LYS A 284 21.98 20.58 7.58
C LYS A 284 21.60 19.52 6.55
N LEU A 285 22.56 19.08 5.76
CA LEU A 285 22.43 17.92 4.87
C LEU A 285 22.55 16.61 5.63
N CYS A 286 21.70 15.64 5.32
CA CYS A 286 21.84 14.28 5.80
C CYS A 286 23.05 13.60 5.15
N ASN A 287 24.00 13.13 5.96
CA ASN A 287 25.09 12.27 5.52
C ASN A 287 24.84 10.83 6.03
N SER A 288 24.54 9.92 5.12
CA SER A 288 24.28 8.50 5.34
C SER A 288 24.80 7.69 4.14
N THR A 289 24.94 6.37 4.28
CA THR A 289 25.45 5.50 3.20
C THR A 289 24.58 5.57 1.93
N ALA A 290 23.28 5.79 2.07
CA ALA A 290 22.34 5.91 0.95
C ALA A 290 22.37 7.29 0.25
N GLY A 291 23.10 8.29 0.79
CA GLY A 291 23.32 9.60 0.18
C GLY A 291 22.00 10.30 -0.24
N PRO A 292 21.80 10.59 -1.55
CA PRO A 292 20.58 11.23 -2.02
C PRO A 292 19.34 10.32 -1.96
N ASP A 293 19.48 9.01 -1.80
CA ASP A 293 18.38 8.04 -1.86
C ASP A 293 18.04 7.48 -0.46
N TYR A 294 18.33 8.29 0.56
CA TYR A 294 18.13 7.99 1.96
C TYR A 294 16.64 8.00 2.39
N ILE A 295 16.23 6.91 3.02
CA ILE A 295 14.88 6.66 3.56
C ILE A 295 15.05 6.24 5.03
N PRO A 296 14.81 7.13 6.02
CA PRO A 296 15.12 6.87 7.42
C PRO A 296 14.63 5.54 8.00
N CYS A 297 13.46 5.06 7.58
CA CYS A 297 12.88 3.79 8.06
C CYS A 297 13.32 2.53 7.26
N LEU A 298 14.12 2.66 6.20
CA LEU A 298 14.62 1.52 5.41
C LEU A 298 16.16 1.45 5.36
N ASP A 299 16.86 2.54 5.69
CA ASP A 299 18.33 2.61 5.76
C ASP A 299 18.85 2.60 7.21
N ASN A 300 18.08 2.05 8.16
CA ASN A 300 18.45 1.98 9.57
C ASN A 300 19.34 0.75 9.85
N TRP A 301 20.59 0.86 9.43
CA TRP A 301 21.64 -0.16 9.63
C TRP A 301 21.93 -0.48 11.10
N GLU A 302 21.64 0.42 12.04
CA GLU A 302 21.74 0.09 13.47
C GLU A 302 20.67 -0.92 13.89
N ALA A 303 19.40 -0.69 13.55
CA ALA A 303 18.33 -1.65 13.83
C ALA A 303 18.51 -2.96 13.04
N ILE A 304 18.84 -2.87 11.75
CA ILE A 304 18.99 -4.04 10.86
C ILE A 304 20.09 -5.00 11.34
N ARG A 305 21.22 -4.48 11.85
CA ARG A 305 22.30 -5.33 12.41
C ARG A 305 21.93 -6.06 13.71
N HIS A 306 20.88 -5.62 14.41
CA HIS A 306 20.40 -6.25 15.65
C HIS A 306 19.22 -7.21 15.43
N LEU A 307 18.82 -7.46 14.18
CA LEU A 307 17.76 -8.42 13.87
C LEU A 307 18.21 -9.87 14.20
N PRO A 308 17.35 -10.70 14.80
CA PRO A 308 17.68 -12.10 15.13
C PRO A 308 17.68 -13.02 13.90
N SER A 309 17.14 -12.57 12.77
CA SER A 309 16.97 -13.30 11.53
C SER A 309 16.82 -12.32 10.35
N THR A 310 17.22 -12.76 9.17
CA THR A 310 17.00 -12.09 7.87
C THR A 310 16.24 -12.96 6.87
N LYS A 311 15.87 -14.18 7.28
CA LYS A 311 15.32 -15.28 6.46
C LYS A 311 13.96 -14.97 5.84
N HIS A 312 13.16 -14.16 6.51
CA HIS A 312 11.82 -13.75 6.09
C HIS A 312 11.86 -12.30 5.57
N TYR A 313 13.00 -11.85 5.04
CA TYR A 313 13.26 -10.49 4.57
C TYR A 313 13.00 -9.39 5.61
N GLU A 314 13.12 -9.70 6.91
CA GLU A 314 12.95 -8.76 8.03
C GLU A 314 13.82 -7.50 7.82
N HIS A 315 15.05 -7.70 7.33
CA HIS A 315 16.01 -6.64 7.00
C HIS A 315 15.56 -5.65 5.91
N ARG A 316 14.46 -5.92 5.19
CA ARG A 316 13.86 -5.03 4.18
C ARG A 316 12.51 -4.43 4.62
N GLU A 317 12.07 -4.71 5.86
CA GLU A 317 10.89 -4.08 6.46
C GLU A 317 11.18 -2.67 7.01
N ARG A 318 10.14 -1.98 7.50
CA ARG A 318 10.25 -0.67 8.15
C ARG A 318 10.86 -0.80 9.55
N HIS A 319 12.06 -0.24 9.72
CA HIS A 319 12.82 -0.10 10.96
C HIS A 319 13.06 1.38 11.26
N CYS A 320 12.02 2.10 11.70
CA CYS A 320 12.15 3.53 11.96
C CYS A 320 13.05 3.83 13.17
N PRO A 321 13.86 4.90 13.12
CA PRO A 321 14.72 5.31 14.22
C PRO A 321 13.91 5.96 15.36
N GLU A 322 14.31 5.75 16.62
CA GLU A 322 13.67 6.37 17.80
C GLU A 322 13.65 7.91 17.73
N LYS A 323 14.66 8.48 17.06
CA LYS A 323 14.80 9.91 16.81
C LYS A 323 14.85 10.12 15.30
N PRO A 324 13.71 10.43 14.66
CA PRO A 324 13.68 10.81 13.25
C PRO A 324 14.61 12.00 12.98
N PRO A 325 15.29 12.02 11.82
CA PRO A 325 16.28 13.05 11.52
C PRO A 325 15.61 14.37 11.12
N THR A 326 16.22 15.50 11.46
CA THR A 326 15.77 16.85 11.06
C THR A 326 16.70 17.51 10.03
N CYS A 327 17.54 16.71 9.37
CA CYS A 327 18.37 17.11 8.24
C CYS A 327 17.60 17.02 6.91
N LEU A 328 18.10 17.69 5.87
CA LEU A 328 17.55 17.65 4.51
C LEU A 328 18.34 16.67 3.66
N VAL A 329 17.66 15.79 2.92
CA VAL A 329 18.33 14.83 2.03
C VAL A 329 18.94 15.56 0.82
N PRO A 330 20.21 15.29 0.46
CA PRO A 330 20.87 15.94 -0.67
C PRO A 330 20.18 15.64 -2.02
N LEU A 331 20.48 16.48 -3.01
CA LEU A 331 20.10 16.22 -4.40
C LEU A 331 21.22 15.42 -5.09
N PRO A 332 20.90 14.53 -6.06
CA PRO A 332 21.90 13.93 -6.94
C PRO A 332 22.72 14.98 -7.68
N GLU A 333 23.99 14.69 -7.95
CA GLU A 333 24.82 15.58 -8.76
C GLU A 333 24.26 15.66 -10.20
N GLY A 334 24.07 16.88 -10.70
CA GLY A 334 23.47 17.12 -12.02
C GLY A 334 21.97 16.88 -12.11
N TYR A 335 21.23 16.76 -11.00
CA TYR A 335 19.76 16.59 -10.98
C TYR A 335 19.05 17.62 -11.87
N LYS A 336 18.13 17.13 -12.72
CA LYS A 336 17.36 17.92 -13.69
C LYS A 336 15.87 17.86 -13.35
N ARG A 337 15.08 18.85 -13.84
CA ARG A 337 13.61 18.75 -13.82
C ARG A 337 13.17 17.43 -14.49
N PRO A 338 12.25 16.65 -13.88
CA PRO A 338 11.77 15.39 -14.44
C PRO A 338 11.20 15.54 -15.86
N ILE A 339 11.15 14.42 -16.59
CA ILE A 339 10.56 14.39 -17.93
C ILE A 339 9.03 14.34 -17.80
N GLU A 340 8.33 15.23 -18.50
CA GLU A 340 6.87 15.33 -18.43
C GLU A 340 6.16 14.09 -18.99
N TRP A 341 5.02 13.73 -18.39
CA TRP A 341 4.17 12.63 -18.83
C TRP A 341 3.56 12.94 -20.22
N PRO A 342 3.39 11.97 -21.14
CA PRO A 342 3.68 10.53 -21.00
C PRO A 342 5.14 10.14 -21.28
N LYS A 343 6.01 11.07 -21.67
CA LYS A 343 7.40 10.75 -22.11
C LYS A 343 8.24 10.14 -20.98
N SER A 344 7.92 10.45 -19.72
CA SER A 344 8.53 9.83 -18.53
C SER A 344 8.32 8.31 -18.47
N ARG A 345 7.19 7.78 -18.97
CA ARG A 345 6.91 6.34 -18.95
C ARG A 345 8.00 5.53 -19.63
N ASP A 346 8.56 6.07 -20.71
CA ASP A 346 9.46 5.36 -21.60
C ASP A 346 10.93 5.82 -21.45
N LYS A 347 11.20 6.98 -20.79
CA LYS A 347 12.55 7.43 -20.43
C LYS A 347 12.61 8.46 -19.30
N ILE A 348 13.71 8.47 -18.55
CA ILE A 348 14.04 9.46 -17.50
C ILE A 348 15.48 9.99 -17.69
N TRP A 349 15.87 11.01 -16.92
CA TRP A 349 17.27 11.45 -16.85
C TRP A 349 18.11 10.49 -16.01
N TYR A 350 19.31 10.14 -16.51
CA TYR A 350 20.28 9.35 -15.75
C TYR A 350 20.65 10.02 -14.41
N TYR A 351 20.95 11.33 -14.44
CA TYR A 351 21.35 12.10 -13.26
C TYR A 351 20.29 12.17 -12.14
N ASN A 352 19.02 11.88 -12.42
CA ASN A 352 17.97 11.88 -11.40
C ASN A 352 17.95 10.57 -10.58
N VAL A 353 18.42 9.47 -11.19
CA VAL A 353 18.52 8.13 -10.58
C VAL A 353 19.80 7.45 -11.11
N PRO A 354 21.00 7.87 -10.63
CA PRO A 354 22.29 7.56 -11.27
C PRO A 354 22.82 6.15 -10.93
N HIS A 355 21.98 5.14 -11.10
CA HIS A 355 22.26 3.73 -10.76
C HIS A 355 22.33 2.87 -12.03
N THR A 356 23.52 2.38 -12.40
CA THR A 356 23.71 1.58 -13.62
C THR A 356 23.48 0.08 -13.42
N LYS A 357 23.63 -0.45 -12.20
CA LYS A 357 23.55 -1.88 -11.85
C LYS A 357 22.38 -2.60 -12.54
N LEU A 358 21.15 -2.09 -12.43
CA LEU A 358 19.98 -2.74 -13.01
C LEU A 358 20.02 -2.80 -14.56
N ALA A 359 20.60 -1.78 -15.21
CA ALA A 359 20.79 -1.78 -16.66
C ALA A 359 21.90 -2.74 -17.10
N GLU A 360 22.95 -2.92 -16.29
CA GLU A 360 24.01 -3.92 -16.51
C GLU A 360 23.46 -5.34 -16.33
N PHE A 361 22.86 -5.66 -15.18
CA PHE A 361 22.39 -7.00 -14.86
C PHE A 361 21.16 -7.44 -15.68
N LYS A 362 20.23 -6.54 -15.99
CA LYS A 362 18.92 -6.89 -16.60
C LYS A 362 18.62 -6.14 -17.92
N GLY A 363 19.58 -5.41 -18.51
CA GLY A 363 19.40 -4.71 -19.79
C GLY A 363 19.03 -5.63 -20.97
N HIS A 364 19.48 -6.88 -20.94
CA HIS A 364 19.12 -7.93 -21.91
C HIS A 364 17.63 -8.35 -21.84
N GLN A 365 16.93 -7.99 -20.75
CA GLN A 365 15.50 -8.29 -20.55
C GLN A 365 14.60 -7.11 -20.92
N ASN A 366 15.14 -6.06 -21.55
CA ASN A 366 14.44 -4.82 -21.90
C ASN A 366 13.79 -4.09 -20.70
N TRP A 367 14.35 -4.24 -19.49
CA TRP A 367 13.93 -3.47 -18.30
C TRP A 367 14.37 -2.01 -18.41
N VAL A 368 15.68 -1.78 -18.47
CA VAL A 368 16.32 -0.45 -18.51
C VAL A 368 17.50 -0.48 -19.47
N LYS A 369 17.74 0.59 -20.24
CA LYS A 369 18.95 0.78 -21.06
C LYS A 369 19.47 2.21 -20.92
N VAL A 370 20.78 2.36 -20.69
CA VAL A 370 21.47 3.65 -20.73
C VAL A 370 21.56 4.13 -22.18
N THR A 371 21.21 5.38 -22.47
CA THR A 371 21.20 5.96 -23.83
C THR A 371 21.57 7.44 -23.75
N GLY A 372 22.87 7.73 -23.76
CA GLY A 372 23.38 9.09 -23.51
C GLY A 372 23.03 9.55 -22.10
N GLU A 373 22.46 10.74 -21.96
CA GLU A 373 21.99 11.28 -20.67
C GLU A 373 20.71 10.62 -20.11
N TYR A 374 20.14 9.64 -20.81
CA TYR A 374 18.84 9.05 -20.47
C TYR A 374 18.96 7.59 -20.00
N LEU A 375 18.09 7.22 -19.08
CA LEU A 375 17.69 5.83 -18.87
C LEU A 375 16.38 5.61 -19.62
N THR A 376 16.29 4.54 -20.40
CA THR A 376 15.16 4.23 -21.29
C THR A 376 14.53 2.89 -20.92
N PHE A 377 13.21 2.81 -21.01
CA PHE A 377 12.41 1.66 -20.56
C PHE A 377 11.53 1.17 -21.72
N PRO A 378 11.95 0.15 -22.49
CA PRO A 378 11.19 -0.40 -23.62
C PRO A 378 9.87 -1.13 -23.24
N GLY A 379 9.32 -0.88 -22.05
CA GLY A 379 8.13 -1.56 -21.52
C GLY A 379 8.31 -3.04 -21.18
N GLY A 380 9.55 -3.55 -21.23
CA GLY A 380 9.86 -4.95 -20.95
C GLY A 380 9.82 -5.32 -19.46
N GLY A 381 9.87 -6.63 -19.23
CA GLY A 381 9.96 -7.28 -17.92
C GLY A 381 10.40 -8.74 -18.09
N THR A 382 10.78 -9.44 -17.02
CA THR A 382 11.34 -10.80 -17.15
C THR A 382 10.34 -11.83 -17.70
N GLN A 383 9.05 -11.60 -17.52
CA GLN A 383 7.97 -12.41 -18.09
C GLN A 383 7.39 -11.84 -19.39
N PHE A 384 7.71 -10.59 -19.72
CA PHE A 384 7.18 -9.87 -20.89
C PHE A 384 8.30 -9.10 -21.60
N LYS A 385 9.32 -9.82 -22.05
CA LYS A 385 10.55 -9.26 -22.66
C LYS A 385 10.27 -8.41 -23.91
N HIS A 386 9.12 -8.61 -24.55
CA HIS A 386 8.69 -7.90 -25.76
C HIS A 386 7.67 -6.77 -25.50
N GLY A 387 7.35 -6.49 -24.23
CA GLY A 387 6.50 -5.36 -23.82
C GLY A 387 5.26 -5.77 -23.03
N ALA A 388 4.89 -4.98 -22.03
CA ALA A 388 3.79 -5.27 -21.11
C ALA A 388 2.40 -5.35 -21.76
N LEU A 389 2.13 -4.61 -22.85
CA LEU A 389 0.79 -4.55 -23.47
C LEU A 389 0.27 -5.93 -23.93
N HIS A 390 1.06 -6.67 -24.72
CA HIS A 390 0.70 -8.03 -25.15
C HIS A 390 0.42 -8.96 -23.97
N TYR A 391 1.18 -8.82 -22.88
CA TYR A 391 1.00 -9.62 -21.67
C TYR A 391 -0.24 -9.23 -20.85
N ILE A 392 -0.59 -7.93 -20.80
CA ILE A 392 -1.84 -7.42 -20.21
C ILE A 392 -3.05 -7.99 -20.96
N ASP A 393 -3.01 -7.98 -22.29
CA ASP A 393 -4.10 -8.47 -23.14
C ASP A 393 -4.18 -10.00 -23.10
N PHE A 394 -3.06 -10.73 -23.12
CA PHE A 394 -2.99 -12.18 -22.92
C PHE A 394 -3.60 -12.66 -21.60
N ILE A 395 -3.47 -11.88 -20.50
CA ILE A 395 -4.14 -12.19 -19.23
C ILE A 395 -5.67 -12.07 -19.39
N GLU A 396 -6.17 -11.01 -20.03
CA GLU A 396 -7.60 -10.80 -20.24
C GLU A 396 -8.20 -11.83 -21.21
N GLU A 397 -7.52 -12.16 -22.30
CA GLU A 397 -7.88 -13.25 -23.21
C GLU A 397 -7.93 -14.62 -22.51
N SER A 398 -7.04 -14.86 -21.54
CA SER A 398 -7.02 -16.11 -20.78
C SER A 398 -8.18 -16.24 -19.79
N VAL A 399 -8.65 -15.12 -19.23
CA VAL A 399 -9.76 -15.05 -18.27
C VAL A 399 -10.51 -13.73 -18.50
N ASN A 400 -11.46 -13.73 -19.45
CA ASN A 400 -12.28 -12.55 -19.80
C ASN A 400 -12.94 -11.88 -18.59
N ASP A 401 -13.19 -12.67 -17.54
CA ASP A 401 -13.77 -12.30 -16.25
C ASP A 401 -12.91 -11.27 -15.47
N VAL A 402 -11.62 -11.11 -15.83
CA VAL A 402 -10.73 -10.05 -15.33
C VAL A 402 -11.23 -8.67 -15.74
N ALA A 403 -11.70 -8.49 -16.99
CA ALA A 403 -12.35 -7.29 -17.51
C ALA A 403 -11.66 -5.97 -17.08
N TRP A 404 -10.48 -5.69 -17.63
CA TRP A 404 -9.64 -4.55 -17.26
C TRP A 404 -10.38 -3.21 -17.43
N GLY A 405 -10.28 -2.34 -16.43
CA GLY A 405 -10.92 -1.02 -16.44
C GLY A 405 -12.45 -1.06 -16.30
N LYS A 406 -13.05 -2.21 -16.06
CA LYS A 406 -14.50 -2.40 -15.87
C LYS A 406 -14.79 -3.05 -14.51
N ARG A 407 -14.38 -4.31 -14.33
CA ARG A 407 -14.45 -5.04 -13.05
C ARG A 407 -13.16 -4.86 -12.27
N SER A 408 -12.03 -5.17 -12.89
CA SER A 408 -10.72 -4.95 -12.29
C SER A 408 -10.28 -3.52 -12.53
N ARG A 409 -10.26 -2.70 -11.48
CA ARG A 409 -9.86 -1.29 -11.48
C ARG A 409 -8.66 -1.02 -10.59
N VAL A 410 -8.55 -1.68 -9.43
CA VAL A 410 -7.45 -1.49 -8.48
C VAL A 410 -6.76 -2.83 -8.20
N ILE A 411 -5.47 -2.89 -8.50
CA ILE A 411 -4.67 -4.12 -8.38
C ILE A 411 -3.45 -3.94 -7.50
N LEU A 412 -2.91 -5.05 -6.98
CA LEU A 412 -1.64 -5.12 -6.27
C LEU A 412 -0.60 -5.79 -7.17
N ASP A 413 0.48 -5.09 -7.52
CA ASP A 413 1.57 -5.62 -8.37
C ASP A 413 2.79 -5.97 -7.49
N VAL A 414 2.94 -7.27 -7.18
CA VAL A 414 3.93 -7.81 -6.25
C VAL A 414 5.27 -8.02 -6.95
N GLY A 415 6.34 -7.44 -6.40
CA GLY A 415 7.68 -7.56 -6.97
C GLY A 415 7.79 -6.90 -8.34
N CYS A 416 7.18 -5.71 -8.48
CA CYS A 416 6.87 -5.04 -9.74
C CYS A 416 8.08 -4.65 -10.62
N GLY A 417 9.30 -4.79 -10.12
CA GLY A 417 10.50 -4.32 -10.81
C GLY A 417 10.49 -2.80 -10.98
N VAL A 418 10.66 -2.35 -12.23
CA VAL A 418 10.47 -0.94 -12.63
C VAL A 418 9.00 -0.55 -12.87
N ALA A 419 8.05 -1.36 -12.37
CA ALA A 419 6.60 -1.21 -12.50
C ALA A 419 6.06 -1.07 -13.93
N SER A 420 6.71 -1.68 -14.93
CA SER A 420 6.25 -1.62 -16.32
C SER A 420 4.82 -2.17 -16.52
N PHE A 421 4.41 -3.21 -15.78
CA PHE A 421 3.05 -3.76 -15.85
C PHE A 421 2.01 -2.70 -15.43
N GLY A 422 2.14 -2.14 -14.23
CA GLY A 422 1.33 -1.00 -13.77
C GLY A 422 1.39 0.23 -14.68
N GLY A 423 2.56 0.52 -15.27
CA GLY A 423 2.76 1.66 -16.17
C GLY A 423 2.04 1.57 -17.52
N PHE A 424 1.74 0.37 -18.02
CA PHE A 424 0.94 0.17 -19.23
C PHE A 424 -0.54 -0.14 -18.95
N LEU A 425 -0.88 -0.55 -17.72
CA LEU A 425 -2.27 -0.72 -17.26
C LEU A 425 -3.09 0.59 -17.21
N PHE A 426 -2.43 1.75 -17.18
CA PHE A 426 -3.08 3.04 -17.45
C PHE A 426 -3.82 3.05 -18.81
N ASP A 427 -3.27 2.40 -19.83
CA ASP A 427 -3.85 2.27 -21.17
C ASP A 427 -5.06 1.30 -21.19
N ARG A 428 -5.46 0.76 -20.03
CA ARG A 428 -6.69 -0.02 -19.79
C ARG A 428 -7.58 0.59 -18.68
N ASN A 429 -7.34 1.83 -18.25
CA ASN A 429 -8.01 2.45 -17.08
C ASN A 429 -7.86 1.66 -15.76
N VAL A 430 -6.76 0.95 -15.57
CA VAL A 430 -6.45 0.22 -14.33
C VAL A 430 -5.38 0.96 -13.52
N LEU A 431 -5.53 0.94 -12.20
CA LEU A 431 -4.55 1.49 -11.26
C LEU A 431 -3.84 0.34 -10.53
N ALA A 432 -2.51 0.30 -10.63
CA ALA A 432 -1.68 -0.66 -9.89
C ALA A 432 -1.02 0.01 -8.68
N MET A 433 -1.26 -0.55 -7.49
CA MET A 433 -0.42 -0.35 -6.32
C MET A 433 0.78 -1.30 -6.44
N SER A 434 1.89 -0.79 -6.96
CA SER A 434 3.09 -1.59 -7.23
C SER A 434 4.02 -1.58 -6.01
N PHE A 435 4.65 -2.71 -5.65
CA PHE A 435 5.69 -2.69 -4.63
C PHE A 435 6.83 -3.67 -4.86
N ALA A 436 8.01 -3.28 -4.38
CA ALA A 436 9.20 -4.09 -4.28
C ALA A 436 10.06 -3.58 -3.11
N PRO A 437 10.93 -4.41 -2.51
CA PRO A 437 11.85 -3.96 -1.47
C PRO A 437 12.89 -2.98 -2.03
N LYS A 438 13.53 -2.20 -1.14
CA LYS A 438 14.84 -1.63 -1.43
C LYS A 438 15.85 -2.79 -1.39
N ASP A 439 16.51 -3.08 -2.51
CA ASP A 439 17.35 -4.28 -2.66
C ASP A 439 18.68 -4.01 -3.38
N GLU A 440 19.49 -5.07 -3.51
CA GLU A 440 20.84 -5.10 -4.09
C GLU A 440 20.95 -4.55 -5.53
N HIS A 441 19.86 -4.60 -6.30
CA HIS A 441 19.80 -4.08 -7.67
C HIS A 441 19.69 -2.55 -7.71
N GLU A 442 19.31 -1.96 -6.59
CA GLU A 442 19.08 -0.53 -6.34
C GLU A 442 18.00 0.13 -7.20
N ALA A 443 17.35 1.16 -6.65
CA ALA A 443 16.45 2.07 -7.35
C ALA A 443 15.24 1.50 -8.13
N GLN A 444 14.88 0.21 -8.05
CA GLN A 444 13.75 -0.38 -8.80
C GLN A 444 12.44 0.44 -8.70
N VAL A 445 11.98 0.68 -7.48
CA VAL A 445 10.80 1.53 -7.16
C VAL A 445 11.04 3.01 -7.50
N GLN A 446 12.28 3.50 -7.40
CA GLN A 446 12.64 4.86 -7.74
C GLN A 446 12.53 5.12 -9.26
N PHE A 447 12.90 4.15 -10.09
CA PHE A 447 12.68 4.21 -11.53
C PHE A 447 11.18 4.27 -11.86
N ALA A 448 10.34 3.48 -11.20
CA ALA A 448 8.88 3.58 -11.37
C ALA A 448 8.34 4.98 -11.03
N LEU A 449 8.77 5.54 -9.89
CA LEU A 449 8.35 6.87 -9.43
C LEU A 449 8.87 8.00 -10.33
N GLU A 450 10.09 7.90 -10.87
CA GLU A 450 10.64 8.85 -11.85
C GLU A 450 9.98 8.74 -13.24
N ARG A 451 9.47 7.55 -13.59
CA ARG A 451 8.66 7.32 -14.79
C ARG A 451 7.21 7.80 -14.68
N GLY A 452 6.79 8.29 -13.51
CA GLY A 452 5.41 8.71 -13.27
C GLY A 452 4.42 7.56 -13.00
N ILE A 453 4.91 6.47 -12.41
CA ILE A 453 4.15 5.24 -12.12
C ILE A 453 4.06 5.02 -10.59
N PRO A 454 2.88 4.69 -10.02
CA PRO A 454 2.74 4.41 -8.59
C PRO A 454 3.54 3.18 -8.18
N ALA A 455 4.48 3.36 -7.25
CA ALA A 455 5.20 2.29 -6.60
C ALA A 455 5.61 2.67 -5.17
N VAL A 456 5.77 1.69 -4.28
CA VAL A 456 6.22 1.91 -2.88
C VAL A 456 7.28 0.90 -2.45
N SER A 457 8.16 1.33 -1.54
CA SER A 457 9.26 0.52 -1.01
C SER A 457 8.76 -0.32 0.16
N ALA A 458 8.43 -1.58 -0.11
CA ALA A 458 7.83 -2.51 0.86
C ALA A 458 8.20 -3.97 0.55
N VAL A 459 8.02 -4.85 1.54
CA VAL A 459 8.20 -6.30 1.41
C VAL A 459 7.09 -7.01 2.19
N MET A 460 6.76 -8.26 1.81
CA MET A 460 5.98 -9.15 2.67
C MET A 460 6.96 -10.03 3.43
N GLY A 461 7.25 -9.66 4.68
CA GLY A 461 8.17 -10.38 5.55
C GLY A 461 7.45 -10.97 6.76
N THR A 462 7.39 -10.20 7.84
CA THR A 462 6.74 -10.58 9.11
C THR A 462 5.51 -9.75 9.43
N LYS A 463 5.35 -8.56 8.84
CA LYS A 463 4.21 -7.65 9.02
C LYS A 463 3.22 -7.69 7.85
N ARG A 464 1.95 -7.36 8.13
CA ARG A 464 0.92 -7.09 7.12
C ARG A 464 1.32 -5.91 6.22
N LEU A 465 0.91 -5.97 4.96
CA LEU A 465 0.92 -4.82 4.05
C LEU A 465 -0.03 -3.74 4.58
N PRO A 466 0.27 -2.43 4.41
CA PRO A 466 -0.49 -1.31 4.99
C PRO A 466 -1.80 -1.01 4.24
N TYR A 467 -2.54 -2.06 3.88
CA TYR A 467 -3.85 -2.03 3.22
C TYR A 467 -4.86 -2.84 4.05
N PRO A 468 -6.13 -2.43 4.13
CA PRO A 468 -7.18 -3.21 4.79
C PRO A 468 -7.51 -4.49 4.02
N GLY A 469 -8.26 -5.39 4.65
CA GLY A 469 -8.68 -6.64 4.02
C GLY A 469 -9.73 -6.41 2.93
N ARG A 470 -9.77 -7.30 1.94
CA ARG A 470 -10.83 -7.41 0.91
C ARG A 470 -10.98 -6.14 0.06
N VAL A 471 -9.87 -5.60 -0.49
CA VAL A 471 -9.87 -4.32 -1.25
C VAL A 471 -9.38 -4.39 -2.69
N PHE A 472 -8.40 -5.24 -3.02
CA PHE A 472 -7.90 -5.36 -4.39
C PHE A 472 -8.81 -6.25 -5.24
N ASP A 473 -9.03 -5.86 -6.49
CA ASP A 473 -9.81 -6.63 -7.45
C ASP A 473 -8.97 -7.81 -8.02
N VAL A 474 -7.65 -7.58 -8.20
CA VAL A 474 -6.65 -8.57 -8.65
C VAL A 474 -5.33 -8.38 -7.90
N VAL A 475 -4.62 -9.48 -7.61
CA VAL A 475 -3.19 -9.46 -7.27
C VAL A 475 -2.38 -10.08 -8.42
N HIS A 476 -1.24 -9.47 -8.77
CA HIS A 476 -0.33 -9.95 -9.82
C HIS A 476 1.07 -10.24 -9.27
N CYS A 477 1.72 -11.29 -9.79
CA CYS A 477 3.13 -11.60 -9.56
C CYS A 477 3.78 -12.15 -10.84
N ALA A 478 4.74 -11.40 -11.41
CA ALA A 478 5.56 -11.82 -12.56
C ALA A 478 7.01 -12.07 -12.13
N ARG A 479 7.40 -13.33 -11.93
CA ARG A 479 8.69 -13.80 -11.37
C ARG A 479 9.09 -13.04 -10.09
N CYS A 480 8.11 -12.69 -9.24
CA CYS A 480 8.28 -11.79 -8.09
C CYS A 480 9.16 -12.30 -6.92
N ARG A 481 9.83 -13.46 -7.07
CA ARG A 481 10.72 -14.11 -6.09
C ARG A 481 10.11 -14.39 -4.70
N VAL A 482 8.79 -14.28 -4.52
CA VAL A 482 8.11 -14.62 -3.25
C VAL A 482 7.87 -16.14 -3.16
N PRO A 483 8.31 -16.82 -2.08
CA PRO A 483 8.15 -18.27 -1.90
C PRO A 483 6.75 -18.61 -1.34
N TRP A 484 5.70 -18.41 -2.14
CA TRP A 484 4.29 -18.50 -1.73
C TRP A 484 3.85 -19.78 -0.97
N HIS A 485 4.56 -20.89 -1.17
CA HIS A 485 4.21 -22.22 -0.66
C HIS A 485 4.90 -22.62 0.65
N ILE A 486 5.94 -21.90 1.08
CA ILE A 486 6.68 -22.25 2.31
C ILE A 486 5.92 -21.79 3.56
N GLU A 487 6.36 -22.26 4.74
CA GLU A 487 5.80 -21.85 6.05
C GLU A 487 4.28 -22.06 6.15
N GLY A 488 3.78 -23.13 5.50
CA GLY A 488 2.36 -23.45 5.45
C GLY A 488 1.51 -22.47 4.62
N GLY A 489 2.11 -21.59 3.81
CA GLY A 489 1.41 -20.62 2.97
C GLY A 489 1.23 -19.22 3.57
N LYS A 490 1.95 -18.90 4.64
CA LYS A 490 1.79 -17.64 5.40
C LYS A 490 1.75 -16.36 4.55
N LEU A 491 2.60 -16.26 3.53
CA LEU A 491 2.64 -15.11 2.61
C LEU A 491 1.44 -15.08 1.65
N LEU A 492 0.89 -16.24 1.28
CA LEU A 492 -0.29 -16.36 0.43
C LEU A 492 -1.59 -16.07 1.21
N PHE A 493 -1.58 -16.22 2.54
CA PHE A 493 -2.70 -15.79 3.39
C PHE A 493 -2.82 -14.27 3.49
N GLU A 494 -1.73 -13.52 3.42
CA GLU A 494 -1.78 -12.06 3.31
C GLU A 494 -2.44 -11.62 2.00
N LEU A 495 -2.14 -12.30 0.89
CA LEU A 495 -2.85 -12.13 -0.38
C LEU A 495 -4.34 -12.46 -0.23
N ASN A 496 -4.68 -13.55 0.46
CA ASN A 496 -6.06 -13.88 0.77
C ASN A 496 -6.74 -12.85 1.70
N ARG A 497 -6.02 -12.17 2.59
CA ARG A 497 -6.56 -11.07 3.39
C ARG A 497 -6.93 -9.89 2.50
N VAL A 498 -6.01 -9.40 1.66
CA VAL A 498 -6.19 -8.15 0.89
C VAL A 498 -7.02 -8.30 -0.40
N LEU A 499 -7.11 -9.50 -0.98
CA LEU A 499 -7.90 -9.78 -2.19
C LEU A 499 -9.42 -9.88 -1.89
N ARG A 500 -10.25 -9.28 -2.74
CA ARG A 500 -11.72 -9.38 -2.68
C ARG A 500 -12.20 -10.83 -2.89
N PRO A 501 -13.26 -11.30 -2.19
CA PRO A 501 -13.93 -12.56 -2.52
C PRO A 501 -14.34 -12.59 -4.01
N GLY A 502 -14.07 -13.67 -4.74
CA GLY A 502 -14.26 -13.73 -6.19
C GLY A 502 -13.25 -12.93 -7.03
N GLY A 503 -12.21 -12.34 -6.41
CA GLY A 503 -11.10 -11.67 -7.08
C GLY A 503 -10.00 -12.65 -7.50
N PHE A 504 -9.07 -12.18 -8.34
CA PHE A 504 -8.07 -13.04 -9.00
C PHE A 504 -6.66 -12.88 -8.43
N PHE A 505 -5.89 -13.97 -8.45
CA PHE A 505 -4.43 -13.97 -8.32
C PHE A 505 -3.80 -14.48 -9.62
N VAL A 506 -3.05 -13.60 -10.28
CA VAL A 506 -2.43 -13.85 -11.59
C VAL A 506 -0.94 -14.10 -11.38
N TRP A 507 -0.51 -15.34 -11.53
CA TRP A 507 0.86 -15.78 -11.28
C TRP A 507 1.56 -16.23 -12.56
N SER A 508 2.66 -15.55 -12.90
CA SER A 508 3.55 -15.89 -14.02
C SER A 508 4.95 -16.07 -13.47
N ALA A 509 5.42 -17.32 -13.37
CA ALA A 509 6.72 -17.68 -12.83
C ALA A 509 7.16 -19.04 -13.37
N THR A 510 8.44 -19.38 -13.17
CA THR A 510 9.02 -20.63 -13.70
C THR A 510 8.28 -21.91 -13.29
N PRO A 511 7.70 -22.07 -12.08
CA PRO A 511 6.86 -23.24 -11.73
C PRO A 511 5.64 -23.42 -12.62
N VAL A 512 5.14 -22.34 -13.22
CA VAL A 512 3.97 -22.39 -14.08
C VAL A 512 4.30 -23.08 -15.41
N TYR A 513 5.48 -22.87 -15.99
CA TYR A 513 5.78 -23.24 -17.39
C TYR A 513 7.09 -24.01 -17.64
N GLN A 514 7.91 -24.25 -16.62
CA GLN A 514 9.07 -25.14 -16.71
C GLN A 514 8.69 -26.58 -16.29
N LYS A 515 9.66 -27.49 -16.40
CA LYS A 515 9.53 -28.91 -16.03
C LYS A 515 10.74 -29.46 -15.27
N ILE A 516 11.61 -28.58 -14.75
CA ILE A 516 12.70 -28.99 -13.86
C ILE A 516 12.11 -29.45 -12.50
N PRO A 517 12.76 -30.37 -11.76
CA PRO A 517 12.15 -30.99 -10.58
C PRO A 517 11.65 -29.99 -9.53
N GLU A 518 12.46 -28.99 -9.21
CA GLU A 518 12.15 -27.92 -8.26
C GLU A 518 10.89 -27.12 -8.67
N ASP A 519 10.84 -26.60 -9.90
CA ASP A 519 9.67 -25.88 -10.43
C ASP A 519 8.41 -26.76 -10.41
N VAL A 520 8.53 -28.08 -10.63
CA VAL A 520 7.40 -29.04 -10.58
C VAL A 520 6.93 -29.30 -9.13
N GLU A 521 7.85 -29.33 -8.17
CA GLU A 521 7.53 -29.46 -6.74
C GLU A 521 6.89 -28.19 -6.18
N ILE A 522 7.44 -27.01 -6.50
CA ILE A 522 6.87 -25.71 -6.16
C ILE A 522 5.46 -25.57 -6.78
N TRP A 523 5.27 -25.99 -8.04
CA TRP A 523 3.96 -26.00 -8.68
C TRP A 523 2.97 -26.92 -7.95
N ARG A 524 3.39 -28.14 -7.57
CA ARG A 524 2.54 -29.08 -6.83
C ARG A 524 2.11 -28.49 -5.49
N ALA A 525 3.06 -28.00 -4.69
CA ALA A 525 2.79 -27.39 -3.40
C ALA A 525 1.86 -26.17 -3.51
N MET A 526 2.01 -25.35 -4.56
CA MET A 526 1.12 -24.22 -4.81
C MET A 526 -0.31 -24.61 -5.18
N VAL A 527 -0.51 -25.65 -6.00
CA VAL A 527 -1.85 -26.15 -6.34
C VAL A 527 -2.51 -26.84 -5.14
N GLU A 528 -1.73 -27.55 -4.32
CA GLU A 528 -2.21 -28.20 -3.10
C GLU A 528 -2.64 -27.17 -2.04
N LEU A 529 -1.80 -26.17 -1.78
CA LEU A 529 -2.08 -25.07 -0.85
C LEU A 529 -3.27 -24.20 -1.30
N THR A 530 -3.30 -23.76 -2.57
CA THR A 530 -4.44 -22.96 -3.07
C THR A 530 -5.74 -23.75 -2.99
N LYS A 531 -5.72 -25.07 -3.26
CA LYS A 531 -6.89 -25.93 -3.09
C LYS A 531 -7.34 -26.06 -1.64
N SER A 532 -6.43 -26.19 -0.66
CA SER A 532 -6.80 -26.24 0.77
C SER A 532 -7.27 -24.88 1.31
N MET A 533 -6.83 -23.79 0.68
CA MET A 533 -7.38 -22.43 0.81
C MET A 533 -8.73 -22.21 0.11
N CYS A 534 -9.33 -23.25 -0.50
CA CYS A 534 -10.56 -23.15 -1.30
C CYS A 534 -10.48 -22.21 -2.52
N TRP A 535 -9.29 -21.89 -3.03
CA TRP A 535 -9.11 -21.12 -4.26
C TRP A 535 -9.26 -22.02 -5.49
N GLU A 536 -9.96 -21.52 -6.50
CA GLU A 536 -10.17 -22.18 -7.79
C GLU A 536 -9.01 -21.84 -8.73
N LEU A 537 -8.37 -22.85 -9.36
CA LEU A 537 -7.47 -22.63 -10.50
C LEU A 537 -8.33 -22.47 -11.77
N VAL A 538 -8.70 -21.24 -12.09
CA VAL A 538 -9.62 -20.91 -13.20
C VAL A 538 -8.99 -21.21 -14.56
N ASN A 539 -7.71 -20.86 -14.73
CA ASN A 539 -6.98 -21.19 -15.95
C ASN A 539 -5.47 -21.37 -15.67
N LYS A 540 -4.84 -22.24 -16.46
CA LYS A 540 -3.39 -22.32 -16.63
C LYS A 540 -3.11 -22.32 -18.14
N THR A 541 -2.56 -21.24 -18.65
CA THR A 541 -2.31 -21.10 -20.10
C THR A 541 -1.20 -22.04 -20.58
N SER A 542 -1.16 -22.28 -21.89
CA SER A 542 0.06 -22.72 -22.57
C SER A 542 1.09 -21.58 -22.59
N LYS A 543 2.32 -21.85 -23.02
CA LYS A 543 3.30 -20.79 -23.23
C LYS A 543 2.84 -19.83 -24.33
N ASP A 544 2.76 -18.54 -23.98
CA ASP A 544 2.64 -17.43 -24.93
C ASP A 544 3.71 -17.55 -26.01
N ALA A 545 3.30 -17.45 -27.28
CA ALA A 545 4.19 -17.55 -28.42
C ALA A 545 5.18 -16.37 -28.53
N VAL A 546 4.87 -15.21 -27.93
CA VAL A 546 5.71 -14.01 -27.99
C VAL A 546 6.80 -14.03 -26.91
N ASN A 547 6.45 -14.31 -25.65
CA ASN A 547 7.37 -14.21 -24.51
C ASN A 547 7.83 -15.57 -23.94
N GLY A 548 7.23 -16.69 -24.34
CA GLY A 548 7.62 -18.03 -23.92
C GLY A 548 7.24 -18.42 -22.48
N VAL A 549 6.37 -17.64 -21.84
CA VAL A 549 5.89 -17.82 -20.45
C VAL A 549 4.43 -18.27 -20.43
N ALA A 550 3.97 -18.84 -19.32
CA ALA A 550 2.56 -19.11 -19.08
C ALA A 550 2.09 -18.53 -17.74
N VAL A 551 0.79 -18.31 -17.63
CA VAL A 551 0.10 -17.70 -16.50
C VAL A 551 -0.81 -18.74 -15.85
N ALA A 552 -0.82 -18.79 -14.52
CA ALA A 552 -1.84 -19.47 -13.74
C ALA A 552 -2.70 -18.41 -13.04
N THR A 553 -4.00 -18.44 -13.29
CA THR A 553 -4.97 -17.52 -12.71
C THR A 553 -5.84 -18.26 -11.71
N PHE A 554 -5.68 -17.93 -10.44
CA PHE A 554 -6.49 -18.45 -9.34
C PHE A 554 -7.59 -17.45 -8.97
N LYS A 555 -8.69 -17.93 -8.38
CA LYS A 555 -9.81 -17.11 -7.93
C LYS A 555 -10.15 -17.44 -6.48
N LYS A 556 -10.26 -16.41 -5.65
CA LYS A 556 -10.65 -16.52 -4.24
C LYS A 556 -12.15 -16.88 -4.16
N PRO A 557 -12.60 -17.75 -3.22
CA PRO A 557 -14.02 -18.12 -3.11
C PRO A 557 -14.93 -16.92 -2.80
N THR A 558 -16.21 -17.07 -3.14
CA THR A 558 -17.29 -16.07 -2.95
C THR A 558 -18.27 -16.42 -1.83
N SER A 559 -18.09 -17.55 -1.15
CA SER A 559 -18.90 -18.05 -0.04
C SER A 559 -18.02 -18.82 0.95
N ASN A 560 -18.58 -19.22 2.09
CA ASN A 560 -17.87 -20.04 3.09
C ASN A 560 -18.08 -21.56 2.89
N ASP A 561 -18.97 -21.98 1.97
CA ASP A 561 -19.40 -23.38 1.81
C ASP A 561 -18.22 -24.35 1.70
N CYS A 562 -17.19 -23.99 0.93
CA CYS A 562 -15.99 -24.81 0.81
C CYS A 562 -15.20 -24.89 2.12
N TYR A 563 -15.05 -23.78 2.88
CA TYR A 563 -14.35 -23.78 4.16
C TYR A 563 -15.04 -24.66 5.20
N GLU A 564 -16.37 -24.69 5.18
CA GLU A 564 -17.23 -25.46 6.09
C GLU A 564 -17.25 -26.95 5.73
N GLN A 565 -17.09 -27.29 4.44
CA GLN A 565 -16.99 -28.67 3.95
C GLN A 565 -15.59 -29.29 4.11
N ARG A 566 -14.58 -28.55 4.60
CA ARG A 566 -13.22 -29.10 4.77
C ARG A 566 -13.16 -30.11 5.91
N SER A 567 -12.73 -31.33 5.59
CA SER A 567 -12.49 -32.43 6.54
C SER A 567 -11.41 -32.12 7.59
N GLN A 568 -10.49 -31.21 7.26
CA GLN A 568 -9.47 -30.66 8.16
C GLN A 568 -9.45 -29.14 7.99
N GLN A 569 -9.41 -28.39 9.09
CA GLN A 569 -9.30 -26.93 9.06
C GLN A 569 -7.84 -26.50 8.90
N GLU A 570 -7.21 -26.99 7.83
CA GLU A 570 -5.84 -26.68 7.44
C GLU A 570 -5.86 -26.07 6.02
N PRO A 571 -5.45 -24.80 5.84
CA PRO A 571 -5.07 -23.84 6.87
C PRO A 571 -6.27 -23.36 7.71
N PRO A 572 -6.05 -22.98 8.98
CA PRO A 572 -7.13 -22.59 9.89
C PRO A 572 -7.79 -21.28 9.49
N LEU A 573 -9.04 -21.10 9.92
CA LEU A 573 -9.69 -19.80 9.87
C LEU A 573 -9.19 -18.91 11.02
N CYS A 574 -9.08 -17.60 10.78
CA CYS A 574 -8.71 -16.64 11.81
C CYS A 574 -9.84 -16.49 12.85
N PRO A 575 -9.51 -16.24 14.13
CA PRO A 575 -10.51 -15.95 15.15
C PRO A 575 -11.20 -14.61 14.87
N GLU A 576 -12.44 -14.44 15.31
CA GLU A 576 -13.24 -13.22 15.09
C GLU A 576 -12.64 -11.97 15.77
N SER A 577 -11.70 -12.15 16.70
CA SER A 577 -10.90 -11.07 17.31
C SER A 577 -9.76 -10.56 16.43
N ASP A 578 -9.39 -11.26 15.35
CA ASP A 578 -8.39 -10.81 14.38
C ASP A 578 -9.09 -10.04 13.25
N ASP A 579 -9.18 -8.73 13.41
CA ASP A 579 -9.73 -7.84 12.38
C ASP A 579 -8.88 -7.93 11.09
N PRO A 580 -9.48 -8.23 9.92
CA PRO A 580 -8.76 -8.25 8.65
C PRO A 580 -8.26 -6.87 8.19
N ASN A 581 -8.67 -5.77 8.84
CA ASN A 581 -8.39 -4.39 8.39
C ASN A 581 -7.23 -3.74 9.14
N ALA A 582 -7.08 -4.05 10.42
CA ALA A 582 -5.89 -3.80 11.22
C ALA A 582 -4.63 -4.28 10.47
N ALA A 583 -3.85 -3.32 9.97
CA ALA A 583 -2.74 -3.56 9.07
C ALA A 583 -1.43 -2.88 9.50
N TRP A 584 -1.51 -1.68 10.11
CA TRP A 584 -0.31 -0.94 10.49
C TRP A 584 0.45 -1.62 11.63
N ASN A 585 1.70 -2.04 11.36
CA ASN A 585 2.57 -2.81 12.27
C ASN A 585 1.96 -4.12 12.83
N VAL A 586 0.89 -4.65 12.23
CA VAL A 586 0.27 -5.91 12.64
C VAL A 586 1.06 -7.11 12.07
N PRO A 587 1.42 -8.13 12.87
CA PRO A 587 2.11 -9.33 12.36
C PRO A 587 1.27 -10.14 11.37
N LEU A 588 1.93 -10.78 10.40
CA LEU A 588 1.33 -11.77 9.50
C LEU A 588 0.81 -12.97 10.28
N GLN A 589 -0.43 -13.35 10.00
CA GLN A 589 -1.12 -14.46 10.63
C GLN A 589 -1.07 -15.71 9.74
N SER A 590 -1.00 -16.89 10.37
CA SER A 590 -1.01 -18.19 9.66
C SER A 590 -2.43 -18.75 9.52
N CYS A 591 -3.39 -17.91 9.13
CA CYS A 591 -4.83 -18.24 9.06
C CYS A 591 -5.55 -17.45 7.95
N MET A 592 -6.79 -17.83 7.64
CA MET A 592 -7.63 -17.18 6.63
C MET A 592 -8.90 -16.55 7.23
N HIS A 593 -9.27 -15.35 6.78
CA HIS A 593 -10.58 -14.75 7.12
C HIS A 593 -11.72 -15.37 6.31
N LYS A 594 -12.89 -15.52 6.95
CA LYS A 594 -14.15 -15.88 6.29
C LYS A 594 -14.54 -14.86 5.21
N VAL A 595 -15.36 -15.31 4.26
CA VAL A 595 -16.10 -14.41 3.37
C VAL A 595 -17.28 -13.80 4.14
N PRO A 596 -17.52 -12.48 4.04
CA PRO A 596 -18.72 -11.84 4.59
C PRO A 596 -20.02 -12.48 4.11
N VAL A 597 -20.98 -12.68 5.02
CA VAL A 597 -22.31 -13.24 4.70
C VAL A 597 -23.46 -12.26 4.96
N ASP A 598 -23.25 -11.25 5.81
CA ASP A 598 -24.21 -10.17 6.01
C ASP A 598 -24.21 -9.24 4.78
N ALA A 599 -25.39 -8.98 4.21
CA ALA A 599 -25.57 -8.08 3.08
C ALA A 599 -25.14 -6.62 3.38
N ALA A 600 -25.01 -6.25 4.66
CA ALA A 600 -24.48 -4.98 5.13
C ALA A 600 -22.98 -5.01 5.50
N GLU A 601 -22.32 -6.18 5.62
CA GLU A 601 -20.87 -6.24 5.89
C GLU A 601 -20.07 -5.97 4.60
N ARG A 602 -19.04 -5.11 4.68
CA ARG A 602 -18.14 -4.80 3.57
C ARG A 602 -17.42 -6.03 3.02
N GLY A 603 -17.71 -6.38 1.78
CA GLY A 603 -17.10 -7.48 1.03
C GLY A 603 -18.03 -8.68 0.79
N SER A 604 -19.30 -8.62 1.21
CA SER A 604 -20.35 -9.58 0.80
C SER A 604 -20.87 -9.31 -0.61
N GLN A 605 -20.79 -8.06 -1.07
CA GLN A 605 -21.14 -7.64 -2.43
C GLN A 605 -19.92 -7.04 -3.14
N TRP A 606 -19.90 -7.11 -4.46
CA TRP A 606 -18.90 -6.40 -5.27
C TRP A 606 -19.26 -4.91 -5.42
N PRO A 607 -18.26 -4.03 -5.60
CA PRO A 607 -18.49 -2.66 -6.02
C PRO A 607 -19.19 -2.61 -7.38
N GLU A 608 -19.84 -1.47 -7.68
CA GLU A 608 -20.28 -1.12 -9.04
C GLU A 608 -19.11 -1.22 -10.04
N GLN A 609 -19.39 -1.40 -11.33
CA GLN A 609 -18.33 -1.36 -12.34
C GLN A 609 -17.71 0.04 -12.47
N TRP A 610 -16.44 0.12 -12.88
CA TRP A 610 -15.81 1.40 -13.21
C TRP A 610 -16.44 1.98 -14.50
N PRO A 611 -16.73 3.30 -14.57
CA PRO A 611 -16.41 4.35 -13.59
C PRO A 611 -17.47 4.59 -12.50
N ALA A 612 -18.63 3.93 -12.53
CA ALA A 612 -19.75 4.22 -11.63
C ALA A 612 -19.40 4.12 -10.13
N ARG A 613 -18.52 3.18 -9.74
CA ARG A 613 -18.05 3.06 -8.34
C ARG A 613 -17.39 4.32 -7.76
N LEU A 614 -16.87 5.23 -8.59
CA LEU A 614 -16.18 6.43 -8.09
C LEU A 614 -17.12 7.41 -7.36
N GLU A 615 -18.36 7.55 -7.84
CA GLU A 615 -19.35 8.50 -7.33
C GLU A 615 -20.39 7.82 -6.40
N LYS A 616 -20.40 6.48 -6.37
CA LYS A 616 -21.34 5.67 -5.60
C LYS A 616 -20.90 5.57 -4.13
N SER A 617 -21.78 5.97 -3.20
CA SER A 617 -21.61 5.62 -1.78
C SER A 617 -21.65 4.10 -1.62
N PRO A 618 -20.67 3.46 -0.96
CA PRO A 618 -20.67 2.02 -0.75
C PRO A 618 -21.89 1.53 0.02
N TYR A 619 -22.40 0.35 -0.33
CA TYR A 619 -23.64 -0.23 0.21
C TYR A 619 -23.64 -0.49 1.73
N TRP A 620 -22.44 -0.60 2.32
CA TRP A 620 -22.21 -0.89 3.74
C TRP A 620 -21.98 0.37 4.59
N LEU A 621 -21.95 1.56 3.97
CA LEU A 621 -22.16 2.80 4.70
C LEU A 621 -23.65 2.92 4.98
N LEU A 622 -24.03 2.83 6.25
CA LEU A 622 -25.42 2.89 6.68
C LEU A 622 -25.72 4.28 7.24
N SER A 623 -26.90 4.85 6.97
CA SER A 623 -27.29 6.15 7.56
C SER A 623 -27.49 6.11 9.09
N SER A 624 -27.36 4.93 9.73
CA SER A 624 -27.24 4.77 11.18
C SER A 624 -25.81 4.97 11.71
N GLN A 625 -24.80 4.97 10.84
CA GLN A 625 -23.41 5.28 11.16
C GLN A 625 -23.18 6.79 10.98
N VAL A 626 -22.37 7.37 11.88
CA VAL A 626 -21.93 8.77 11.77
C VAL A 626 -20.64 8.83 10.95
N GLY A 627 -20.61 9.71 9.95
CA GLY A 627 -19.45 9.98 9.11
C GLY A 627 -18.39 10.86 9.79
N VAL A 628 -17.28 11.11 9.08
CA VAL A 628 -16.11 11.83 9.60
C VAL A 628 -16.41 13.30 9.92
N TYR A 629 -17.36 13.93 9.23
CA TYR A 629 -17.79 15.31 9.48
C TYR A 629 -19.13 15.39 10.23
N GLY A 630 -19.56 14.31 10.89
CA GLY A 630 -20.69 14.30 11.83
C GLY A 630 -22.08 14.14 11.21
N LYS A 631 -22.21 14.03 9.88
CA LYS A 631 -23.47 13.65 9.21
C LYS A 631 -23.66 12.13 9.27
N ALA A 632 -24.82 11.63 8.82
CA ALA A 632 -24.97 10.21 8.51
C ALA A 632 -24.04 9.81 7.35
N ALA A 633 -23.45 8.61 7.40
CA ALA A 633 -22.25 8.29 6.62
C ALA A 633 -22.40 8.37 5.08
N PRO A 634 -23.51 7.93 4.44
CA PRO A 634 -23.74 8.13 3.01
C PRO A 634 -23.86 9.61 2.61
N GLU A 635 -24.52 10.40 3.43
CA GLU A 635 -24.74 11.84 3.25
C GLU A 635 -23.43 12.62 3.45
N ASP A 636 -22.57 12.15 4.35
CA ASP A 636 -21.23 12.69 4.62
C ASP A 636 -20.26 12.42 3.44
N PHE A 637 -20.28 11.20 2.90
CA PHE A 637 -19.56 10.82 1.67
C PHE A 637 -19.97 11.70 0.49
N ALA A 638 -21.27 11.93 0.30
CA ALA A 638 -21.79 12.78 -0.78
C ALA A 638 -21.36 14.25 -0.60
N ALA A 639 -21.34 14.75 0.63
CA ALA A 639 -20.92 16.12 0.95
C ALA A 639 -19.41 16.35 0.76
N ASP A 640 -18.54 15.40 1.16
CA ASP A 640 -17.11 15.42 0.84
C ASP A 640 -16.87 15.47 -0.67
N ASN A 641 -17.60 14.64 -1.43
CA ASN A 641 -17.44 14.55 -2.87
C ASN A 641 -17.76 15.88 -3.58
N GLU A 642 -18.95 16.46 -3.33
CA GLU A 642 -19.31 17.75 -3.93
C GLU A 642 -18.46 18.90 -3.37
N HIS A 643 -17.97 18.83 -2.12
CA HIS A 643 -17.00 19.80 -1.60
C HIS A 643 -15.69 19.79 -2.39
N TRP A 644 -15.06 18.63 -2.58
CA TRP A 644 -13.78 18.55 -3.30
C TRP A 644 -13.92 18.85 -4.79
N LYS A 645 -14.95 18.33 -5.45
CA LYS A 645 -15.30 18.64 -6.85
C LYS A 645 -15.45 20.15 -7.06
N ARG A 646 -16.10 20.85 -6.12
CA ARG A 646 -16.24 22.32 -6.09
C ARG A 646 -14.91 23.04 -5.84
N VAL A 647 -14.13 22.64 -4.84
CA VAL A 647 -12.83 23.26 -4.47
C VAL A 647 -11.79 23.10 -5.59
N VAL A 648 -11.65 21.89 -6.12
CA VAL A 648 -10.71 21.59 -7.21
C VAL A 648 -11.06 22.38 -8.46
N THR A 649 -12.34 22.34 -8.88
CA THR A 649 -12.79 23.03 -10.11
C THR A 649 -12.73 24.56 -9.97
N LYS A 650 -13.23 25.15 -8.88
CA LYS A 650 -13.32 26.61 -8.74
C LYS A 650 -12.00 27.26 -8.34
N SER A 651 -11.21 26.61 -7.47
CA SER A 651 -10.10 27.27 -6.76
C SER A 651 -8.74 26.67 -7.13
N TYR A 652 -8.57 25.35 -7.18
CA TYR A 652 -7.25 24.75 -7.43
C TYR A 652 -6.86 24.76 -8.92
N ILE A 653 -7.77 24.39 -9.82
CA ILE A 653 -7.52 24.37 -11.28
C ILE A 653 -7.44 25.80 -11.83
N ASN A 654 -8.37 26.68 -11.42
CA ASN A 654 -8.56 28.00 -12.02
C ASN A 654 -8.04 29.19 -11.20
N GLY A 655 -7.60 28.99 -9.94
CA GLY A 655 -7.19 30.07 -9.04
C GLY A 655 -5.74 30.04 -8.55
N MET A 656 -5.07 28.89 -8.57
CA MET A 656 -3.74 28.72 -7.97
C MET A 656 -2.54 28.93 -8.91
N GLY A 657 -2.75 29.10 -10.22
CA GLY A 657 -1.66 29.25 -11.19
C GLY A 657 -0.77 28.00 -11.37
N ILE A 658 -1.22 26.84 -10.90
CA ILE A 658 -0.51 25.56 -11.04
C ILE A 658 -0.62 25.06 -12.49
N ASN A 659 0.50 24.75 -13.12
CA ASN A 659 0.49 24.03 -14.40
C ASN A 659 0.15 22.55 -14.17
N TRP A 660 -1.15 22.22 -14.16
CA TRP A 660 -1.62 20.85 -13.98
C TRP A 660 -1.17 19.88 -15.07
N SER A 661 -0.68 20.35 -16.23
CA SER A 661 -0.11 19.48 -17.26
C SER A 661 1.28 18.92 -16.91
N SER A 662 2.01 19.55 -15.98
CA SER A 662 3.30 19.07 -15.48
C SER A 662 3.22 18.47 -14.07
N VAL A 663 2.03 18.03 -13.64
CA VAL A 663 1.78 17.34 -12.37
C VAL A 663 1.33 15.90 -12.67
N ARG A 664 2.07 14.90 -12.19
CA ARG A 664 1.82 13.49 -12.48
C ARG A 664 1.69 12.63 -11.21
N ASN A 665 2.63 12.77 -10.29
CA ASN A 665 2.67 12.06 -9.01
C ASN A 665 2.12 12.96 -7.91
N VAL A 666 0.91 12.68 -7.43
CA VAL A 666 0.26 13.43 -6.35
C VAL A 666 0.14 12.56 -5.10
N MET A 667 0.19 13.18 -3.93
CA MET A 667 -0.21 12.56 -2.66
C MET A 667 -1.21 13.46 -1.94
N ASP A 668 -2.31 12.87 -1.50
CA ASP A 668 -3.19 13.46 -0.50
C ASP A 668 -2.79 12.90 0.86
N MET A 669 -2.13 13.74 1.66
CA MET A 669 -1.48 13.32 2.91
C MET A 669 -2.49 13.02 4.03
N ARG A 670 -3.74 13.48 3.89
CA ARG A 670 -4.87 13.13 4.75
C ARG A 670 -6.14 12.99 3.91
N ALA A 671 -6.19 11.91 3.14
CA ALA A 671 -7.40 11.54 2.41
C ALA A 671 -8.49 11.08 3.39
N VAL A 672 -9.68 11.67 3.29
CA VAL A 672 -10.88 11.21 4.02
C VAL A 672 -11.62 10.20 3.14
N TYR A 673 -12.72 10.57 2.45
CA TYR A 673 -13.42 9.67 1.53
C TYR A 673 -12.78 9.63 0.13
N GLY A 674 -11.58 10.18 -0.05
CA GLY A 674 -10.87 10.27 -1.33
C GLY A 674 -11.46 11.29 -2.32
N GLY A 675 -12.34 12.20 -1.89
CA GLY A 675 -13.00 13.17 -2.77
C GLY A 675 -12.02 14.07 -3.54
N PHE A 676 -10.88 14.45 -2.95
CA PHE A 676 -9.83 15.19 -3.66
C PHE A 676 -9.29 14.41 -4.88
N ALA A 677 -9.02 13.12 -4.73
CA ALA A 677 -8.56 12.27 -5.83
C ALA A 677 -9.67 11.99 -6.86
N ALA A 678 -10.93 11.84 -6.43
CA ALA A 678 -12.08 11.71 -7.32
C ALA A 678 -12.29 12.99 -8.16
N ALA A 679 -12.14 14.16 -7.56
CA ALA A 679 -12.25 15.46 -8.24
C ALA A 679 -11.12 15.73 -9.26
N LEU A 680 -10.02 14.97 -9.22
CA LEU A 680 -8.90 15.05 -10.17
C LEU A 680 -8.95 13.95 -11.26
N LYS A 681 -10.00 13.12 -11.31
CA LYS A 681 -10.09 11.91 -12.17
C LYS A 681 -9.86 12.13 -13.67
N ASP A 682 -10.14 13.33 -14.18
CA ASP A 682 -10.07 13.68 -15.61
C ASP A 682 -8.69 14.29 -16.00
N LEU A 683 -7.76 14.36 -15.05
CA LEU A 683 -6.36 14.76 -15.28
C LEU A 683 -5.46 13.52 -15.42
N ASN A 684 -4.38 13.64 -16.19
CA ASN A 684 -3.42 12.55 -16.45
C ASN A 684 -2.45 12.30 -15.28
N LEU A 685 -2.95 12.26 -14.05
CA LEU A 685 -2.19 12.09 -12.80
C LEU A 685 -2.66 10.86 -12.00
N TRP A 686 -1.96 10.54 -10.92
CA TRP A 686 -2.42 9.58 -9.91
C TRP A 686 -2.21 10.15 -8.50
N VAL A 687 -3.03 9.72 -7.54
CA VAL A 687 -3.00 10.21 -6.15
C VAL A 687 -2.72 9.05 -5.19
N MET A 688 -1.64 9.14 -4.41
CA MET A 688 -1.49 8.36 -3.19
C MET A 688 -2.42 8.93 -2.13
N ASN A 689 -3.53 8.25 -1.84
CA ASN A 689 -4.43 8.64 -0.76
C ASN A 689 -3.89 8.07 0.57
N VAL A 690 -3.41 8.92 1.46
CA VAL A 690 -2.86 8.50 2.76
C VAL A 690 -3.93 8.68 3.84
N VAL A 691 -4.22 7.60 4.57
CA VAL A 691 -5.11 7.64 5.75
C VAL A 691 -4.24 7.54 7.00
N PRO A 692 -4.14 8.61 7.82
CA PRO A 692 -3.38 8.58 9.07
C PRO A 692 -3.94 7.55 10.05
N ILE A 693 -3.06 6.80 10.72
CA ILE A 693 -3.44 5.71 11.67
C ILE A 693 -4.20 6.20 12.91
N ASP A 694 -4.18 7.51 13.16
CA ASP A 694 -4.86 8.23 14.23
C ASP A 694 -6.14 8.94 13.76
N SER A 695 -6.63 8.59 12.57
CA SER A 695 -7.87 9.08 11.96
C SER A 695 -8.88 7.96 11.70
N PRO A 696 -10.18 8.26 11.48
CA PRO A 696 -11.19 7.24 11.19
C PRO A 696 -10.82 6.41 9.95
N ASP A 697 -11.07 5.10 9.98
CA ASP A 697 -10.69 4.20 8.89
C ASP A 697 -11.56 4.37 7.63
N THR A 698 -11.18 5.31 6.78
CA THR A 698 -11.80 5.56 5.47
C THR A 698 -11.09 4.87 4.32
N LEU A 699 -9.96 4.17 4.55
CA LEU A 699 -9.20 3.55 3.47
C LEU A 699 -9.99 2.47 2.71
N PRO A 700 -10.81 1.61 3.34
CA PRO A 700 -11.68 0.71 2.61
C PRO A 700 -12.65 1.44 1.66
N ILE A 701 -13.11 2.64 2.01
CA ILE A 701 -14.01 3.46 1.18
C ILE A 701 -13.28 3.96 -0.05
N ILE A 702 -12.05 4.47 0.10
CA ILE A 702 -11.20 4.88 -1.02
C ILE A 702 -11.01 3.72 -2.01
N TYR A 703 -10.80 2.50 -1.52
CA TYR A 703 -10.71 1.30 -2.37
C TYR A 703 -12.06 0.86 -2.97
N GLU A 704 -13.19 1.01 -2.27
CA GLU A 704 -14.52 0.83 -2.89
C GLU A 704 -14.72 1.75 -4.09
N ARG A 705 -14.30 3.03 -3.98
CA ARG A 705 -14.37 4.03 -5.06
C ARG A 705 -13.54 3.72 -6.31
N GLY A 706 -12.69 2.68 -6.29
CA GLY A 706 -11.79 2.37 -7.40
C GLY A 706 -10.55 3.27 -7.45
N LEU A 707 -10.15 3.78 -6.29
CA LEU A 707 -8.89 4.49 -6.03
C LEU A 707 -7.98 3.59 -5.17
N PHE A 708 -6.73 4.00 -4.94
CA PHE A 708 -5.82 3.31 -4.01
C PHE A 708 -5.28 4.27 -2.94
N GLY A 709 -4.73 3.68 -1.89
CA GLY A 709 -4.07 4.40 -0.80
C GLY A 709 -3.34 3.47 0.16
N MET A 710 -2.83 4.02 1.27
CA MET A 710 -2.27 3.23 2.37
C MET A 710 -2.42 3.92 3.72
N TYR A 711 -2.35 3.12 4.78
CA TYR A 711 -2.17 3.63 6.14
C TYR A 711 -0.75 4.17 6.34
N HIS A 712 -0.61 5.22 7.15
CA HIS A 712 0.68 5.75 7.56
C HIS A 712 0.61 6.45 8.91
N ASP A 713 1.66 6.36 9.73
CA ASP A 713 1.89 7.31 10.81
C ASP A 713 2.86 8.42 10.36
N TRP A 714 2.36 9.66 10.27
CA TRP A 714 3.15 10.83 9.91
C TRP A 714 4.21 11.25 10.95
N CYS A 715 4.28 10.54 12.08
CA CYS A 715 5.42 10.61 13.00
C CYS A 715 6.60 9.71 12.58
N GLU A 716 6.42 8.83 11.60
CA GLU A 716 7.46 8.03 10.93
C GLU A 716 7.77 8.59 9.52
N SER A 717 8.85 8.12 8.89
CA SER A 717 9.17 8.45 7.49
C SER A 717 8.41 7.54 6.49
N PHE A 718 7.93 8.07 5.37
CA PHE A 718 7.10 7.35 4.39
C PHE A 718 7.92 6.31 3.59
N SER A 719 7.31 5.17 3.25
CA SER A 719 7.91 4.08 2.46
C SER A 719 8.06 4.41 0.96
N THR A 720 8.76 5.50 0.65
CA THR A 720 9.02 6.00 -0.70
C THR A 720 10.43 6.59 -0.78
N TYR A 721 10.96 6.67 -2.00
CA TYR A 721 12.24 7.35 -2.27
C TYR A 721 12.12 8.87 -2.12
N PRO A 722 13.21 9.58 -1.81
CA PRO A 722 13.23 11.04 -1.86
C PRO A 722 12.88 11.57 -3.26
N ARG A 723 12.28 12.77 -3.33
CA ARG A 723 11.92 13.47 -4.58
C ARG A 723 10.93 12.68 -5.46
N SER A 724 9.90 12.06 -4.86
CA SER A 724 8.93 11.22 -5.58
C SER A 724 7.72 11.98 -6.14
N TYR A 725 7.20 12.97 -5.41
CA TYR A 725 5.91 13.62 -5.72
C TYR A 725 6.08 15.02 -6.32
N ASP A 726 5.25 15.34 -7.32
CA ASP A 726 5.17 16.67 -7.94
C ASP A 726 4.28 17.62 -7.12
N LEU A 727 3.24 17.07 -6.48
CA LEU A 727 2.31 17.81 -5.64
C LEU A 727 1.94 17.01 -4.39
N LEU A 728 2.06 17.67 -3.23
CA LEU A 728 1.51 17.22 -1.96
C LEU A 728 0.27 18.06 -1.61
N HIS A 729 -0.76 17.42 -1.09
CA HIS A 729 -1.97 18.06 -0.58
C HIS A 729 -2.18 17.67 0.89
N ALA A 730 -2.53 18.63 1.74
CA ALA A 730 -2.76 18.41 3.17
C ALA A 730 -3.96 19.24 3.67
N ASP A 731 -5.08 18.58 3.94
CA ASP A 731 -6.26 19.19 4.59
C ASP A 731 -6.29 18.78 6.08
N HIS A 732 -6.15 19.76 6.98
CA HIS A 732 -6.19 19.62 8.44
C HIS A 732 -5.30 18.51 9.02
N LEU A 733 -4.14 18.28 8.38
CA LEU A 733 -3.15 17.30 8.82
C LEU A 733 -2.20 17.87 9.87
N PHE A 734 -1.59 19.01 9.56
CA PHE A 734 -0.45 19.53 10.30
C PHE A 734 -0.82 19.90 11.73
N SER A 735 -1.99 20.48 11.97
CA SER A 735 -2.46 20.82 13.31
C SER A 735 -2.91 19.64 14.15
N LYS A 736 -3.22 18.49 13.52
CA LYS A 736 -3.48 17.22 14.21
C LYS A 736 -2.13 16.54 14.56
N VAL A 737 -1.20 16.38 13.60
CA VAL A 737 0.11 15.74 13.81
C VAL A 737 1.04 16.52 14.76
N LYS A 738 1.03 17.87 14.71
CA LYS A 738 1.80 18.76 15.61
C LYS A 738 1.53 18.54 17.10
N LYS A 739 0.42 17.87 17.46
CA LYS A 739 0.06 17.49 18.84
C LYS A 739 0.65 16.15 19.28
N ARG A 740 1.06 15.28 18.33
CA ARG A 740 1.60 13.93 18.60
C ARG A 740 3.12 13.86 18.54
N CYS A 741 3.75 14.57 17.62
CA CYS A 741 5.19 14.47 17.38
C CYS A 741 5.82 15.78 16.89
N ASN A 742 7.16 15.79 16.81
CA ASN A 742 7.93 16.99 16.48
C ASN A 742 7.57 17.53 15.09
N PHE A 743 6.96 18.71 15.05
CA PHE A 743 6.52 19.38 13.83
C PHE A 743 7.62 19.54 12.77
N VAL A 744 8.87 19.75 13.19
CA VAL A 744 10.02 19.89 12.26
C VAL A 744 10.28 18.59 11.49
N VAL A 745 10.14 17.41 12.13
CA VAL A 745 10.34 16.10 11.49
C VAL A 745 9.38 15.91 10.32
N VAL A 746 8.12 16.27 10.52
CA VAL A 746 7.06 16.16 9.51
C VAL A 746 7.36 17.06 8.31
N VAL A 747 7.86 18.28 8.54
CA VAL A 747 8.24 19.21 7.47
C VAL A 747 9.50 18.75 6.74
N THR A 748 10.47 18.13 7.42
CA THR A 748 11.64 17.52 6.77
C THR A 748 11.30 16.27 5.96
N GLU A 749 10.30 15.49 6.38
CA GLU A 749 9.75 14.37 5.60
C GLU A 749 9.01 14.88 4.34
N VAL A 750 8.23 15.95 4.48
CA VAL A 750 7.59 16.68 3.37
C VAL A 750 8.62 17.18 2.34
N ASP A 751 9.73 17.77 2.77
CA ASP A 751 10.83 18.10 1.85
C ASP A 751 11.43 16.83 1.24
N ARG A 752 11.69 15.79 2.03
CA ARG A 752 12.29 14.55 1.53
C ARG A 752 11.48 13.97 0.37
N ILE A 753 10.16 13.84 0.49
CA ILE A 753 9.32 13.18 -0.52
C ILE A 753 8.92 14.08 -1.70
N LEU A 754 8.89 15.41 -1.52
CA LEU A 754 8.54 16.36 -2.58
C LEU A 754 9.73 16.63 -3.52
N ARG A 755 9.46 16.65 -4.83
CA ARG A 755 10.44 17.04 -5.87
C ARG A 755 10.82 18.52 -5.73
N PRO A 756 12.07 18.92 -6.03
CA PRO A 756 12.38 20.32 -6.31
C PRO A 756 11.45 20.86 -7.41
N GLU A 757 11.01 22.10 -7.29
CA GLU A 757 9.96 22.77 -8.09
C GLU A 757 8.55 22.17 -7.93
N GLY A 758 8.42 21.06 -7.20
CA GLY A 758 7.17 20.50 -6.72
C GLY A 758 6.49 21.39 -5.69
N LYS A 759 5.18 21.16 -5.48
CA LYS A 759 4.29 22.07 -4.75
C LYS A 759 3.61 21.39 -3.57
N LEU A 760 3.36 22.17 -2.52
CA LEU A 760 2.54 21.75 -1.38
C LEU A 760 1.35 22.70 -1.27
N ILE A 761 0.14 22.13 -1.27
CA ILE A 761 -1.11 22.82 -0.94
C ILE A 761 -1.48 22.42 0.50
N VAL A 762 -1.70 23.39 1.37
CA VAL A 762 -2.15 23.15 2.75
C VAL A 762 -3.41 23.95 3.05
N ARG A 763 -4.42 23.29 3.61
CA ARG A 763 -5.57 23.90 4.27
C ARG A 763 -5.54 23.49 5.74
N ASP A 764 -5.34 24.44 6.64
CA ASP A 764 -5.30 24.20 8.09
C ASP A 764 -5.60 25.51 8.85
N ASN A 765 -5.61 25.51 10.19
CA ASN A 765 -5.81 26.74 10.95
C ASN A 765 -4.66 27.75 10.76
N VAL A 766 -4.99 29.04 10.90
CA VAL A 766 -4.06 30.17 10.62
C VAL A 766 -2.75 30.10 11.44
N GLU A 767 -2.80 29.67 12.70
CA GLU A 767 -1.60 29.49 13.54
C GLU A 767 -0.64 28.43 12.97
N THR A 768 -1.20 27.31 12.50
CA THR A 768 -0.42 26.20 11.92
C THR A 768 0.13 26.57 10.56
N ILE A 769 -0.63 27.31 9.74
CA ILE A 769 -0.18 27.85 8.46
C ILE A 769 0.99 28.84 8.66
N SER A 770 0.90 29.74 9.65
CA SER A 770 1.97 30.68 9.99
C SER A 770 3.26 29.96 10.44
N ASP A 771 3.17 29.01 11.37
CA ASP A 771 4.32 28.23 11.82
C ASP A 771 4.95 27.42 10.67
N LEU A 772 4.13 26.84 9.79
CA LEU A 772 4.61 26.09 8.62
C LEU A 772 5.31 27.00 7.61
N GLU A 773 4.72 28.16 7.30
CA GLU A 773 5.31 29.13 6.38
C GLU A 773 6.66 29.63 6.88
N ASN A 774 6.80 29.90 8.18
CA ASN A 774 8.07 30.31 8.79
C ASN A 774 9.16 29.23 8.65
N ILE A 775 8.82 27.95 8.89
CA ILE A 775 9.76 26.83 8.69
C ILE A 775 10.17 26.75 7.22
N LEU A 776 9.22 26.73 6.29
CA LEU A 776 9.49 26.55 4.85
C LEU A 776 10.26 27.74 4.25
N ARG A 777 9.99 28.98 4.69
CA ARG A 777 10.80 30.16 4.31
C ARG A 777 12.25 30.02 4.77
N SER A 778 12.50 29.47 5.97
CA SER A 778 13.87 29.21 6.44
C SER A 778 14.59 28.10 5.63
N MET A 779 13.83 27.22 4.99
CA MET A 779 14.31 26.22 4.03
C MET A 779 14.44 26.77 2.61
N GLN A 780 14.29 28.09 2.42
CA GLN A 780 14.30 28.78 1.12
C GLN A 780 13.25 28.26 0.12
N TRP A 781 12.08 27.83 0.59
CA TRP A 781 10.92 27.56 -0.27
C TRP A 781 10.23 28.86 -0.68
N GLU A 782 9.62 28.84 -1.86
CA GLU A 782 8.93 29.99 -2.44
C GLU A 782 7.44 29.96 -2.05
N VAL A 783 6.97 31.02 -1.38
CA VAL A 783 5.55 31.18 -1.03
C VAL A 783 4.82 31.87 -2.18
N HIS A 784 3.93 31.14 -2.86
CA HIS A 784 3.16 31.65 -4.00
C HIS A 784 1.84 32.29 -3.58
N MET A 785 1.19 31.73 -2.56
CA MET A 785 -0.08 32.24 -2.02
C MET A 785 -0.20 31.86 -0.55
N THR A 786 -0.47 32.86 0.29
CA THR A 786 -1.01 32.65 1.63
C THR A 786 -2.31 33.44 1.69
N TYR A 787 -3.40 32.77 2.05
CA TYR A 787 -4.72 33.38 2.15
C TYR A 787 -5.43 32.85 3.40
N SER A 788 -5.96 33.73 4.23
CA SER A 788 -6.69 33.36 5.45
C SER A 788 -8.08 33.98 5.47
N LYS A 789 -9.04 33.24 6.02
CA LYS A 789 -10.40 33.71 6.25
C LYS A 789 -10.97 33.02 7.49
N ASP A 790 -11.67 33.80 8.31
CA ASP A 790 -12.31 33.33 9.55
C ASP A 790 -11.29 32.67 10.50
N LYS A 791 -11.16 31.33 10.51
CA LYS A 791 -10.10 30.60 11.24
C LYS A 791 -9.25 29.66 10.37
N GLU A 792 -9.56 29.54 9.08
CA GLU A 792 -8.82 28.70 8.12
C GLU A 792 -7.80 29.53 7.35
N GLY A 793 -6.65 28.91 7.05
CA GLY A 793 -5.64 29.39 6.12
C GLY A 793 -5.41 28.39 5.00
N LEU A 794 -5.13 28.93 3.82
CA LEU A 794 -4.70 28.23 2.62
C LEU A 794 -3.28 28.69 2.29
N LEU A 795 -2.36 27.74 2.14
CA LEU A 795 -0.97 27.97 1.76
C LEU A 795 -0.64 27.19 0.49
N LEU A 796 -0.07 27.87 -0.50
CA LEU A 796 0.57 27.29 -1.67
C LEU A 796 2.04 27.70 -1.70
N VAL A 797 2.91 26.70 -1.65
CA VAL A 797 4.36 26.85 -1.69
C VAL A 797 4.98 25.97 -2.77
N GLN A 798 6.13 26.40 -3.28
CA GLN A 798 6.98 25.66 -4.20
C GLN A 798 8.33 25.40 -3.54
N LYS A 799 8.78 24.14 -3.56
CA LYS A 799 10.10 23.76 -3.07
C LYS A 799 11.17 24.25 -4.04
N SER A 800 12.19 24.95 -3.55
CA SER A 800 13.30 25.39 -4.39
C SER A 800 14.35 24.28 -4.59
N MET A 801 15.36 24.57 -5.42
CA MET A 801 16.56 23.74 -5.58
C MET A 801 17.57 23.87 -4.42
N TRP A 802 17.27 24.67 -3.38
CA TRP A 802 18.24 24.99 -2.32
C TRP A 802 18.56 23.79 -1.41
N ARG A 803 19.82 23.77 -0.95
CA ARG A 803 20.31 22.90 0.12
C ARG A 803 21.32 23.63 1.02
N PRO A 804 21.34 23.31 2.33
CA PRO A 804 22.35 23.84 3.26
C PRO A 804 23.74 23.28 2.94
N LYS A 805 24.77 23.92 3.52
CA LYS A 805 26.18 23.51 3.37
C LYS A 805 26.70 22.67 4.54
N ASP A 806 26.17 22.92 5.74
CA ASP A 806 26.54 22.16 6.93
C ASP A 806 25.94 20.75 6.87
N VAL A 807 26.59 19.79 7.53
CA VAL A 807 26.32 18.35 7.39
C VAL A 807 26.02 17.72 8.74
N GLU A 808 25.09 16.76 8.76
CA GLU A 808 24.77 15.92 9.91
C GLU A 808 24.96 14.45 9.55
N THR A 809 25.94 13.79 10.17
CA THR A 809 26.18 12.35 9.99
C THR A 809 25.15 11.56 10.77
N ILE A 810 24.34 10.79 10.05
CA ILE A 810 23.25 9.99 10.62
C ILE A 810 23.80 8.62 11.00
N THR A 811 24.25 8.49 12.25
CA THR A 811 25.04 7.36 12.75
C THR A 811 24.38 6.00 12.53
N TYR A 812 23.07 5.91 12.75
CA TYR A 812 22.30 4.67 12.55
C TYR A 812 22.14 4.27 11.07
N ALA A 813 22.48 5.16 10.14
CA ALA A 813 22.40 4.96 8.69
C ALA A 813 23.78 4.90 8.00
N ILE A 814 24.84 4.61 8.78
CA ILE A 814 26.15 4.21 8.27
C ILE A 814 26.23 2.68 8.28
N ALA A 815 26.53 2.09 7.12
CA ALA A 815 26.71 0.65 6.88
C ALA A 815 28.09 0.13 7.33
#